data_AF-A0A9X2WVA4-F1
#
_entry.id   AF-A0A9X2WVA4-F1
#
_cell.length_a   1.000
_cell.length_b   1.000
_cell.length_c   1.000
_cell.angle_alpha   90.00
_cell.angle_beta   90.00
_cell.angle_gamma   90.00
#
_symmetry.space_group_name_H-M   'P 1'
#
loop_
_entity.id
_entity.type
_entity.pdbx_description
1 polymer ?
#
loop_
_entity_poly.entity_id
_entity_poly.type
_entity_poly.pdbx_seq_one_letter_code
_entity_poly.pdbx_strand_id
1 'polypeptide(L)'
;MLGIHGDNAPMNTERPAFVWTIAGSDSGGGAGIQADLATIQDLGCHGCSVVTTVTAQSSVTVTLVEPVSAAMLMAQLTTLLSDLPPKAIKIGLLADQTQVALLADWIASFKIHYPSVPVIVDPVMVASCGDALAVDNCQDIKSAAKSALDFRPFKGLIELITPNVLELGRLTHSDVSTKAQFAAAALALSQSLDCSVLAKGGDVSFGSSDILADTHAQTHANALDTAYKSNGWDLELAEDYLVCRQVRASSELHQNGRFWLASQRVNTRHNHGSGCTLSSAIAAVLAQGFVLQDAVVVAKAYVSQGLSAAIGLGQGPGPLARTGWPNNLSRYAKINLCDGNFIRHHLNRHLDVRSDLVATVLSATAQATAQVRIASTPPQNILSHCFKVLDADLGVYPVVNDLTMLESLLAAGVKTVQLRIKTDISELTSSAPVEFDLGKSALDRCESGKSKSGEPELIGSELEAQIQTAIALGKHFNAQLFINDHWQLAIKYHAFGVHLGQEDLAVTDLAAIQAAGLALGISSHSYFELLLAHQYSPSYIALGHIFPTTTKQMPSAPQGLAKLKRYVALFQDHYPLVAIGGIDLDNLAKVKATGVANIAVVRAITEAQDPVAAFAVLSQAWEPYLGAKCMPNMSTNKPLYHGETVSGKTLSDADFMLYSRQVLLPEVGEAGQLQLADANVVIVGLGGLGQLAAQYLARAGIGCLTLIDMDKVEISNLPRQLLFSDGDIGLNKARVAKQKLNDLAPQCTVTAHETAFNTETAAHHFADILEAKQQGKRILVLDCTDNFATRQAINRSCIEAALPLVSASIAAFSGQLFAVDQMLFPSGGCYHCIFPAQTRVSQSCSTQGVLGPSVGVMASMQSLVAMKLLLNMDRCDESKSALLGRFWRFDAKSLSWTAATLTRDPHCDVCGPKEVCLSSDKPSKI
;
A
#
# COMPACT_ATOMS: atom_id res chain seq x y z
N MET A 1 -3.00 -21.89 30.24
CA MET A 1 -2.87 -20.42 30.39
C MET A 1 -2.10 -19.91 29.20
N LEU A 2 -2.75 -19.03 28.45
CA LEU A 2 -2.34 -18.52 27.13
C LEU A 2 -1.10 -17.63 27.23
N GLY A 3 -0.27 -17.69 26.20
CA GLY A 3 0.88 -16.82 25.97
C GLY A 3 1.31 -16.90 24.51
N ILE A 4 0.40 -16.52 23.61
CA ILE A 4 0.69 -16.23 22.20
C ILE A 4 1.25 -14.81 22.17
N HIS A 5 2.35 -14.58 21.44
CA HIS A 5 2.51 -13.54 20.42
C HIS A 5 3.95 -13.56 19.91
N GLY A 6 4.10 -13.84 18.60
CA GLY A 6 5.31 -13.55 17.86
C GLY A 6 5.21 -12.17 17.24
N ASP A 7 6.36 -11.52 17.06
CA ASP A 7 6.58 -10.46 16.09
C ASP A 7 8.03 -10.52 15.63
N ASN A 8 8.24 -11.09 14.43
CA ASN A 8 9.45 -10.84 13.63
C ASN A 8 9.21 -9.57 12.79
N ALA A 9 8.98 -8.44 13.46
CA ALA A 9 9.19 -7.14 12.86
C ALA A 9 10.72 -6.88 12.81
N PRO A 10 11.27 -6.22 11.78
CA PRO A 10 12.65 -5.78 11.82
C PRO A 10 12.83 -4.96 13.10
N MET A 11 13.77 -5.34 13.97
CA MET A 11 14.01 -4.59 15.21
C MET A 11 14.33 -3.15 14.84
N ASN A 12 13.35 -2.27 15.03
CA ASN A 12 13.54 -0.85 14.92
C ASN A 12 14.37 -0.47 16.15
N THR A 13 15.63 -0.08 15.95
CA THR A 13 16.53 0.33 17.03
C THR A 13 16.13 1.68 17.65
N GLU A 14 15.07 2.32 17.14
CA GLU A 14 14.49 3.55 17.66
C GLU A 14 13.34 3.26 18.64
N ARG A 15 13.33 3.96 19.77
CA ARG A 15 12.23 3.88 20.74
C ARG A 15 10.90 4.28 20.07
N PRO A 16 9.80 3.55 20.32
CA PRO A 16 8.50 3.89 19.74
C PRO A 16 8.03 5.27 20.22
N ALA A 17 7.20 5.94 19.41
CA ALA A 17 6.60 7.21 19.80
C ALA A 17 5.57 6.99 20.92
N PHE A 18 5.69 7.77 22.01
CA PHE A 18 4.74 7.73 23.12
C PHE A 18 3.49 8.54 22.77
N VAL A 19 2.31 7.95 22.92
CA VAL A 19 1.02 8.63 22.73
C VAL A 19 0.26 8.54 24.04
N TRP A 20 -0.19 9.67 24.56
CA TRP A 20 -1.03 9.66 25.75
C TRP A 20 -2.51 9.61 25.36
N THR A 21 -3.26 8.71 25.97
CA THR A 21 -4.72 8.77 25.99
C THR A 21 -5.20 9.24 27.35
N ILE A 22 -6.02 10.29 27.37
CA ILE A 22 -6.63 10.88 28.56
C ILE A 22 -8.14 10.68 28.42
N ALA A 23 -8.69 9.61 29.01
CA ALA A 23 -10.09 9.23 28.80
C ALA A 23 -10.63 8.33 29.93
N GLY A 24 -11.90 7.92 29.80
CA GLY A 24 -12.52 6.94 30.70
C GLY A 24 -11.98 5.53 30.49
N SER A 25 -11.93 4.75 31.57
CA SER A 25 -11.59 3.33 31.58
C SER A 25 -12.85 2.47 31.44
N ASP A 26 -12.94 1.71 30.36
CA ASP A 26 -14.03 0.79 30.04
C ASP A 26 -13.71 -0.64 30.51
N SER A 27 -14.51 -1.14 31.46
CA SER A 27 -14.39 -2.52 31.96
C SER A 27 -14.61 -3.60 30.89
N GLY A 28 -15.36 -3.30 29.82
CA GLY A 28 -15.60 -4.21 28.71
C GLY A 28 -14.46 -4.25 27.67
N GLY A 29 -13.52 -3.31 27.74
CA GLY A 29 -12.38 -3.21 26.82
C GLY A 29 -12.72 -2.82 25.39
N GLY A 30 -13.95 -2.38 25.13
CA GLY A 30 -14.45 -2.10 23.78
C GLY A 30 -14.42 -0.62 23.38
N ALA A 31 -14.30 0.27 24.37
CA ALA A 31 -14.19 1.71 24.19
C ALA A 31 -13.13 2.30 25.13
N GLY A 32 -13.09 3.64 25.24
CA GLY A 32 -12.24 4.35 26.19
C GLY A 32 -10.75 4.04 26.03
N ILE A 33 -10.03 4.11 27.14
CA ILE A 33 -8.57 3.89 27.21
C ILE A 33 -8.18 2.54 26.61
N GLN A 34 -8.95 1.48 26.85
CA GLN A 34 -8.61 0.13 26.37
C GLN A 34 -8.62 0.06 24.84
N ALA A 35 -9.64 0.63 24.19
CA ALA A 35 -9.69 0.73 22.74
C ALA A 35 -8.61 1.67 22.18
N ASP A 36 -8.31 2.76 22.90
CA ASP A 36 -7.28 3.71 22.53
C ASP A 36 -5.89 3.07 22.54
N LEU A 37 -5.50 2.43 23.65
CA LEU A 37 -4.21 1.75 23.80
C LEU A 37 -4.02 0.65 22.76
N ALA A 38 -5.05 -0.16 22.52
CA ALA A 38 -5.03 -1.18 21.48
C ALA A 38 -4.79 -0.56 20.10
N THR A 39 -5.44 0.56 19.78
CA THR A 39 -5.27 1.27 18.50
C THR A 39 -3.87 1.87 18.36
N ILE A 40 -3.37 2.50 19.42
CA ILE A 40 -2.04 3.12 19.43
C ILE A 40 -0.97 2.06 19.20
N GLN A 41 -1.09 0.90 19.86
CA GLN A 41 -0.18 -0.22 19.69
C GLN A 41 -0.24 -0.83 18.29
N ASP A 42 -1.44 -1.03 17.75
CA ASP A 42 -1.66 -1.60 16.42
C ASP A 42 -1.05 -0.74 15.29
N LEU A 43 -0.90 0.57 15.54
CA LEU A 43 -0.26 1.52 14.62
C LEU A 43 1.25 1.72 14.90
N GLY A 44 1.85 0.96 15.82
CA GLY A 44 3.28 0.95 16.08
C GLY A 44 3.79 1.99 17.08
N CYS A 45 2.90 2.57 17.89
CA CYS A 45 3.24 3.52 18.94
C CYS A 45 3.13 2.86 20.34
N HIS A 46 3.70 3.48 21.35
CA HIS A 46 3.50 3.08 22.74
C HIS A 46 2.44 3.97 23.40
N GLY A 47 1.36 3.35 23.90
CA GLY A 47 0.28 4.08 24.56
C GLY A 47 0.52 4.23 26.06
N CYS A 48 0.39 5.45 26.58
CA CYS A 48 0.30 5.73 28.02
C CYS A 48 -1.11 6.23 28.34
N SER A 49 -1.63 5.88 29.51
CA SER A 49 -3.01 6.23 29.89
C SER A 49 -3.08 7.17 31.09
N VAL A 50 -3.99 8.14 31.02
CA VAL A 50 -4.42 8.97 32.15
C VAL A 50 -5.93 8.80 32.29
N VAL A 51 -6.36 8.21 33.40
CA VAL A 51 -7.77 7.88 33.64
C VAL A 51 -8.52 9.10 34.15
N THR A 52 -9.60 9.48 33.45
CA THR A 52 -10.51 10.59 33.84
C THR A 52 -11.71 10.08 34.63
N THR A 53 -12.20 8.89 34.29
CA THR A 53 -13.35 8.22 34.88
C THR A 53 -13.13 6.70 34.85
N VAL A 54 -13.69 5.99 35.81
CA VAL A 54 -13.78 4.52 35.79
C VAL A 54 -15.24 4.15 35.57
N THR A 55 -15.52 3.30 34.58
CA THR A 55 -16.88 2.84 34.30
C THR A 55 -17.05 1.35 34.60
N ALA A 56 -18.16 1.02 35.26
CA ALA A 56 -18.66 -0.35 35.30
C ALA A 56 -19.60 -0.55 34.09
N GLN A 57 -18.99 -0.87 32.96
CA GLN A 57 -19.64 -0.97 31.66
C GLN A 57 -19.45 -2.35 31.02
N SER A 58 -20.42 -2.75 30.20
CA SER A 58 -20.34 -3.91 29.30
C SER A 58 -20.79 -3.51 27.88
N SER A 59 -20.78 -4.45 26.93
CA SER A 59 -21.32 -4.22 25.58
C SER A 59 -22.79 -3.78 25.53
N VAL A 60 -23.55 -3.90 26.63
CA VAL A 60 -25.00 -3.65 26.66
C VAL A 60 -25.38 -2.42 27.50
N THR A 61 -24.65 -2.11 28.57
CA THR A 61 -25.08 -1.09 29.55
C THR A 61 -23.90 -0.49 30.31
N VAL A 62 -24.06 0.76 30.74
CA VAL A 62 -23.22 1.41 31.75
C VAL A 62 -23.98 1.45 33.08
N THR A 63 -23.43 0.79 34.10
CA THR A 63 -24.10 0.68 35.42
C THR A 63 -23.62 1.72 36.42
N LEU A 64 -22.35 2.13 36.33
CA LEU A 64 -21.75 3.12 37.21
C LEU A 64 -20.65 3.88 36.45
N VAL A 65 -20.57 5.19 36.71
CA VAL A 65 -19.49 6.06 36.23
C VAL A 65 -18.96 6.79 37.46
N GLU A 66 -17.67 6.64 37.73
CA GLU A 66 -17.01 7.32 38.86
C GLU A 66 -15.87 8.21 38.35
N PRO A 67 -15.95 9.54 38.52
CA PRO A 67 -14.88 10.45 38.14
C PRO A 67 -13.65 10.28 39.03
N VAL A 68 -12.48 10.29 38.41
CA VAL A 68 -11.21 10.36 39.14
C VAL A 68 -11.05 11.76 39.73
N SER A 69 -10.58 11.84 40.97
CA SER A 69 -10.36 13.12 41.66
C SER A 69 -9.34 14.00 40.92
N ALA A 70 -9.49 15.32 41.03
CA ALA A 70 -8.55 16.28 40.45
C ALA A 70 -7.09 16.01 40.86
N ALA A 71 -6.86 15.67 42.13
CA ALA A 71 -5.53 15.35 42.63
C ALA A 71 -4.91 14.13 41.93
N MET A 72 -5.71 13.07 41.73
CA MET A 72 -5.25 11.86 41.04
C MET A 72 -5.05 12.11 39.53
N LEU A 73 -5.92 12.89 38.89
CA LEU A 73 -5.75 13.29 37.49
C LEU A 73 -4.41 14.03 37.28
N MET A 74 -4.12 15.04 38.14
CA MET A 74 -2.87 15.79 38.06
C MET A 74 -1.63 14.95 38.40
N ALA A 75 -1.75 14.02 39.37
CA ALA A 75 -0.66 13.12 39.73
C ALA A 75 -0.27 12.19 38.57
N GLN A 76 -1.24 11.62 37.85
CA GLN A 76 -1.00 10.82 36.65
C GLN A 76 -0.27 11.61 35.57
N LEU A 77 -0.76 12.82 35.24
CA LEU A 77 -0.15 13.71 34.24
C LEU A 77 1.30 14.06 34.59
N THR A 78 1.55 14.43 35.85
CA THR A 78 2.87 14.83 36.33
C THR A 78 3.85 13.67 36.30
N THR A 79 3.40 12.49 36.74
CA THR A 79 4.22 11.28 36.78
C THR A 79 4.62 10.85 35.37
N LEU A 80 3.65 10.77 34.44
CA LEU A 80 3.96 10.39 33.06
C LEU A 80 4.88 11.41 32.39
N LEU A 81 4.71 12.71 32.64
CA LEU A 81 5.55 13.73 32.00
C LEU A 81 7.04 13.58 32.39
N SER A 82 7.31 13.10 33.60
CA SER A 82 8.67 12.96 34.13
C SER A 82 9.49 11.83 33.51
N ASP A 83 8.83 10.82 32.92
CA ASP A 83 9.48 9.61 32.41
C ASP A 83 9.13 9.33 30.93
N LEU A 84 7.87 9.53 30.55
CA LEU A 84 7.29 9.12 29.27
C LEU A 84 6.63 10.30 28.52
N PRO A 85 7.38 11.37 28.16
CA PRO A 85 6.80 12.56 27.53
C PRO A 85 6.14 12.23 26.17
N PRO A 86 4.94 12.77 25.89
CA PRO A 86 4.17 12.38 24.72
C PRO A 86 4.69 13.03 23.43
N LYS A 87 4.54 12.31 22.32
CA LYS A 87 4.63 12.81 20.96
C LYS A 87 3.27 13.21 20.38
N ALA A 88 2.17 12.74 20.97
CA ALA A 88 0.81 13.21 20.74
C ALA A 88 -0.06 12.92 21.97
N ILE A 89 -1.12 13.71 22.16
CA ILE A 89 -2.10 13.52 23.23
C ILE A 89 -3.49 13.38 22.61
N LYS A 90 -4.21 12.32 22.97
CA LYS A 90 -5.63 12.13 22.68
C LYS A 90 -6.41 12.34 23.97
N ILE A 91 -7.46 13.15 23.91
CA ILE A 91 -8.39 13.41 25.01
C ILE A 91 -9.74 12.85 24.58
N GLY A 92 -10.33 12.00 25.40
CA GLY A 92 -11.66 11.43 25.21
C GLY A 92 -12.64 11.95 26.26
N LEU A 93 -13.44 11.03 26.81
CA LEU A 93 -14.42 11.32 27.86
C LEU A 93 -13.81 12.09 29.03
N LEU A 94 -14.39 13.25 29.34
CA LEU A 94 -14.15 14.04 30.55
C LEU A 94 -15.43 14.02 31.39
N ALA A 95 -15.30 13.92 32.71
CA ALA A 95 -16.45 13.72 33.59
C ALA A 95 -17.34 14.95 33.72
N ASP A 96 -16.70 16.11 33.85
CA ASP A 96 -17.33 17.37 34.25
C ASP A 96 -16.52 18.58 33.76
N GLN A 97 -17.09 19.79 33.94
CA GLN A 97 -16.46 21.04 33.54
C GLN A 97 -15.18 21.37 34.34
N THR A 98 -15.03 20.82 35.55
CA THR A 98 -13.84 21.01 36.38
C THR A 98 -12.64 20.30 35.75
N GLN A 99 -12.82 19.05 35.28
CA GLN A 99 -11.78 18.32 34.56
C GLN A 99 -11.40 19.01 33.24
N VAL A 100 -12.38 19.58 32.51
CA VAL A 100 -12.12 20.36 31.29
C VAL A 100 -11.21 21.56 31.60
N ALA A 101 -11.55 22.36 32.62
CA ALA A 101 -10.75 23.53 33.00
C ALA A 101 -9.34 23.14 33.45
N LEU A 102 -9.22 22.15 34.35
CA LEU A 102 -7.92 21.68 34.85
C LEU A 102 -7.01 21.17 33.74
N LEU A 103 -7.57 20.38 32.80
CA LEU A 103 -6.79 19.84 31.70
C LEU A 103 -6.40 20.92 30.71
N ALA A 104 -7.27 21.90 30.43
CA ALA A 104 -6.94 23.04 29.59
C ALA A 104 -5.78 23.86 30.19
N ASP A 105 -5.81 24.17 31.49
CA ASP A 105 -4.74 24.90 32.18
C ASP A 105 -3.41 24.12 32.16
N TRP A 106 -3.47 22.80 32.38
CA TRP A 106 -2.29 21.94 32.28
C TRP A 106 -1.74 21.91 30.86
N ILE A 107 -2.58 21.79 29.83
CA ILE A 107 -2.15 21.78 28.43
C ILE A 107 -1.53 23.13 28.04
N ALA A 108 -2.13 24.25 28.48
CA ALA A 108 -1.56 25.58 28.24
C ALA A 108 -0.13 25.67 28.79
N SER A 109 0.08 25.17 30.02
CA SER A 109 1.41 25.12 30.65
C SER A 109 2.36 24.15 29.93
N PHE A 110 1.87 22.98 29.54
CA PHE A 110 2.63 21.97 28.79
C PHE A 110 3.10 22.50 27.42
N LYS A 111 2.24 23.23 26.70
CA LYS A 111 2.52 23.78 25.37
C LYS A 111 3.60 24.86 25.37
N ILE A 112 3.87 25.51 26.51
CA ILE A 112 5.02 26.44 26.64
C ILE A 112 6.34 25.69 26.38
N HIS A 113 6.45 24.46 26.89
CA HIS A 113 7.66 23.63 26.74
C HIS A 113 7.59 22.69 25.54
N TYR A 114 6.39 22.27 25.14
CA TYR A 114 6.15 21.30 24.07
C TYR A 114 5.17 21.85 23.01
N PRO A 115 5.47 22.98 22.36
CA PRO A 115 4.53 23.64 21.45
C PRO A 115 4.18 22.76 20.25
N SER A 116 5.10 21.89 19.83
CA SER A 116 4.98 21.01 18.67
C SER A 116 4.12 19.76 18.87
N VAL A 117 3.80 19.37 20.11
CA VAL A 117 3.01 18.15 20.39
C VAL A 117 1.53 18.39 20.07
N PRO A 118 0.90 17.65 19.15
CA PRO A 118 -0.50 17.79 18.80
C PRO A 118 -1.41 17.24 19.91
N VAL A 119 -2.56 17.88 20.10
CA VAL A 119 -3.61 17.46 21.03
C VAL A 119 -4.91 17.26 20.24
N ILE A 120 -5.48 16.07 20.34
CA ILE A 120 -6.70 15.66 19.64
C ILE A 120 -7.80 15.46 20.68
N VAL A 121 -8.95 16.09 20.49
CA VAL A 121 -10.11 15.97 21.38
C VAL A 121 -11.23 15.20 20.69
N ASP A 122 -11.67 14.12 21.32
CA ASP A 122 -12.92 13.41 21.03
C ASP A 122 -13.89 13.73 22.18
N PRO A 123 -14.89 14.59 21.98
CA PRO A 123 -15.66 15.17 23.08
C PRO A 123 -16.54 14.15 23.83
N VAL A 124 -16.74 12.94 23.27
CA VAL A 124 -17.48 11.77 23.82
C VAL A 124 -18.56 12.17 24.83
N MET A 125 -19.75 12.52 24.34
CA MET A 125 -20.85 12.97 25.20
C MET A 125 -21.86 11.87 25.58
N VAL A 126 -21.92 10.77 24.82
CA VAL A 126 -22.90 9.69 24.99
C VAL A 126 -22.23 8.34 24.71
N ALA A 127 -22.55 7.30 25.49
CA ALA A 127 -22.08 5.94 25.24
C ALA A 127 -22.73 5.34 23.97
N SER A 128 -22.06 4.40 23.29
CA SER A 128 -22.67 3.70 22.15
C SER A 128 -23.91 2.88 22.51
N CYS A 129 -24.12 2.56 23.81
CA CYS A 129 -25.35 1.93 24.31
C CYS A 129 -26.49 2.94 24.58
N GLY A 130 -26.26 4.24 24.36
CA GLY A 130 -27.25 5.31 24.53
C GLY A 130 -27.24 5.98 25.91
N ASP A 131 -26.46 5.47 26.87
CA ASP A 131 -26.38 6.01 28.23
C ASP A 131 -25.54 7.31 28.28
N ALA A 132 -25.98 8.29 29.07
CA ALA A 132 -25.22 9.51 29.33
C ALA A 132 -23.99 9.19 30.19
N LEU A 133 -22.82 9.73 29.81
CA LEU A 133 -21.53 9.42 30.46
C LEU A 133 -20.97 10.56 31.32
N ALA A 134 -21.49 11.78 31.17
CA ALA A 134 -21.10 12.93 31.98
C ALA A 134 -22.04 13.07 33.18
N VAL A 135 -21.46 13.34 34.36
CA VAL A 135 -22.18 13.38 35.63
C VAL A 135 -22.25 14.82 36.10
N ASP A 136 -23.32 15.54 35.78
CA ASP A 136 -23.77 16.62 36.67
C ASP A 136 -24.44 15.94 37.86
N ASN A 137 -24.11 16.39 39.09
CA ASN A 137 -24.54 15.86 40.42
C ASN A 137 -26.07 15.72 40.63
N CYS A 138 -26.77 15.03 39.75
CA CYS A 138 -28.17 14.68 39.83
C CYS A 138 -28.25 13.16 40.01
N GLN A 139 -28.99 12.74 41.03
CA GLN A 139 -29.30 11.34 41.34
C GLN A 139 -30.16 10.63 40.26
N ASP A 140 -30.26 11.22 39.06
CA ASP A 140 -31.03 10.74 37.92
C ASP A 140 -30.16 10.80 36.65
N ILE A 141 -29.62 9.65 36.24
CA ILE A 141 -28.78 9.48 35.02
C ILE A 141 -29.55 9.95 33.76
N LYS A 142 -30.89 10.00 33.83
CA LYS A 142 -31.77 10.46 32.73
C LYS A 142 -31.88 11.99 32.63
N SER A 143 -31.55 12.76 33.67
CA SER A 143 -31.66 14.25 33.64
C SER A 143 -30.32 14.97 33.43
N ALA A 144 -29.18 14.30 33.64
CA ALA A 144 -27.83 14.86 33.47
C ALA A 144 -27.45 15.17 31.99
N ALA A 145 -28.22 14.67 31.03
CA ALA A 145 -27.94 14.82 29.60
C ALA A 145 -28.23 16.23 28.99
N LYS A 146 -28.48 17.27 29.82
CA LYS A 146 -28.95 18.59 29.34
C LYS A 146 -27.89 19.70 29.29
N SER A 147 -26.76 19.58 29.97
CA SER A 147 -25.64 20.54 29.91
C SER A 147 -24.48 19.90 29.13
N ALA A 148 -24.25 20.33 27.89
CA ALA A 148 -23.06 19.93 27.15
C ALA A 148 -21.82 20.56 27.84
N LEU A 149 -20.74 19.80 27.98
CA LEU A 149 -19.46 20.34 28.45
C LEU A 149 -18.99 21.46 27.52
N ASP A 150 -18.48 22.53 28.11
CA ASP A 150 -17.93 23.67 27.38
C ASP A 150 -16.44 23.47 27.14
N PHE A 151 -16.08 23.19 25.89
CA PHE A 151 -14.70 22.98 25.46
C PHE A 151 -13.96 24.28 25.08
N ARG A 152 -14.58 25.47 25.22
CA ARG A 152 -13.91 26.77 25.00
C ARG A 152 -12.61 26.97 25.79
N PRO A 153 -12.39 26.40 26.99
CA PRO A 153 -11.09 26.46 27.65
C PRO A 153 -9.93 25.90 26.80
N PHE A 154 -10.19 24.99 25.86
CA PHE A 154 -9.18 24.45 24.94
C PHE A 154 -8.88 25.35 23.73
N LYS A 155 -9.48 26.53 23.64
CA LYS A 155 -9.33 27.43 22.48
C LYS A 155 -7.85 27.73 22.19
N GLY A 156 -7.40 27.44 20.98
CA GLY A 156 -6.01 27.63 20.54
C GLY A 156 -4.99 26.67 21.17
N LEU A 157 -5.43 25.70 21.99
CA LEU A 157 -4.55 24.73 22.65
C LEU A 157 -4.51 23.37 21.93
N ILE A 158 -5.53 23.07 21.13
CA ILE A 158 -5.74 21.77 20.48
C ILE A 158 -5.54 21.85 18.97
N GLU A 159 -5.08 20.75 18.37
CA GLU A 159 -4.86 20.64 16.93
C GLU A 159 -6.17 20.26 16.21
N LEU A 160 -6.93 19.33 16.80
CA LEU A 160 -8.13 18.76 16.20
C LEU A 160 -9.20 18.45 17.25
N ILE A 161 -10.45 18.76 16.94
CA ILE A 161 -11.62 18.17 17.61
C ILE A 161 -12.43 17.30 16.64
N THR A 162 -12.99 16.17 17.13
CA THR A 162 -13.61 15.12 16.28
C THR A 162 -15.08 14.83 16.60
N PRO A 163 -15.99 15.83 16.61
CA PRO A 163 -17.38 15.60 17.01
C PRO A 163 -18.15 14.74 16.00
N ASN A 164 -19.03 13.85 16.47
CA ASN A 164 -20.09 13.29 15.61
C ASN A 164 -21.22 14.30 15.37
N VAL A 165 -22.24 13.93 14.59
CA VAL A 165 -23.39 14.80 14.25
C VAL A 165 -24.09 15.36 15.51
N LEU A 166 -24.38 14.51 16.49
CA LEU A 166 -25.09 14.92 17.70
C LEU A 166 -24.24 15.85 18.57
N GLU A 167 -22.96 15.50 18.74
CA GLU A 167 -21.98 16.30 19.48
C GLU A 167 -21.77 17.65 18.80
N LEU A 168 -21.68 17.69 17.47
CA LEU A 168 -21.50 18.92 16.71
C LEU A 168 -22.68 19.88 16.93
N GLY A 169 -23.92 19.40 16.77
CA GLY A 169 -25.11 20.23 17.00
C GLY A 169 -25.21 20.76 18.43
N ARG A 170 -24.77 19.98 19.42
CA ARG A 170 -24.71 20.42 20.83
C ARG A 170 -23.62 21.47 21.06
N LEU A 171 -22.41 21.25 20.53
CA LEU A 171 -21.26 22.15 20.70
C LEU A 171 -21.46 23.50 20.00
N THR A 172 -22.21 23.53 18.89
CA THR A 172 -22.46 24.75 18.12
C THR A 172 -23.83 25.35 18.38
N HIS A 173 -24.68 24.69 19.17
CA HIS A 173 -26.09 25.04 19.36
C HIS A 173 -26.83 25.30 18.03
N SER A 174 -26.52 24.49 17.01
CA SER A 174 -27.03 24.65 15.64
C SER A 174 -27.78 23.40 15.18
N ASP A 175 -28.76 23.58 14.30
CA ASP A 175 -29.30 22.47 13.52
C ASP A 175 -28.25 21.98 12.52
N VAL A 176 -28.04 20.67 12.45
CA VAL A 176 -27.07 19.99 11.58
C VAL A 176 -27.75 18.90 10.74
N SER A 177 -29.07 19.04 10.52
CA SER A 177 -29.90 18.05 9.82
C SER A 177 -29.53 17.86 8.35
N THR A 178 -29.08 18.92 7.68
CA THR A 178 -28.62 18.86 6.28
C THR A 178 -27.09 18.85 6.17
N LYS A 179 -26.58 18.30 5.06
CA LYS A 179 -25.13 18.27 4.78
C LYS A 179 -24.48 19.66 4.76
N ALA A 180 -25.21 20.67 4.27
CA ALA A 180 -24.76 22.07 4.25
C ALA A 180 -24.70 22.67 5.67
N GLN A 181 -25.73 22.44 6.49
CA GLN A 181 -25.74 22.88 7.89
C GLN A 181 -24.65 22.20 8.71
N PHE A 182 -24.43 20.89 8.50
CA PHE A 182 -23.35 20.12 9.12
C PHE A 182 -21.97 20.73 8.83
N ALA A 183 -21.69 21.04 7.55
CA ALA A 183 -20.45 21.69 7.16
C ALA A 183 -20.30 23.12 7.74
N ALA A 184 -21.39 23.89 7.77
CA ALA A 184 -21.40 25.23 8.36
C ALA A 184 -21.13 25.20 9.87
N ALA A 185 -21.75 24.27 10.60
CA ALA A 185 -21.51 24.07 12.02
C ALA A 185 -20.06 23.67 12.31
N ALA A 186 -19.48 22.75 11.52
CA ALA A 186 -18.07 22.37 11.66
C ALA A 186 -17.13 23.58 11.47
N LEU A 187 -17.42 24.45 10.49
CA LEU A 187 -16.66 25.68 10.27
C LEU A 187 -16.80 26.66 11.44
N ALA A 188 -18.01 26.86 11.95
CA ALA A 188 -18.27 27.71 13.10
C ALA A 188 -17.53 27.22 14.35
N LEU A 189 -17.52 25.90 14.59
CA LEU A 189 -16.78 25.29 15.70
C LEU A 189 -15.26 25.51 15.55
N SER A 190 -14.72 25.31 14.35
CA SER A 190 -13.30 25.57 14.05
C SER A 190 -12.92 27.01 14.38
N GLN A 191 -13.78 27.98 14.05
CA GLN A 191 -13.56 29.40 14.34
C GLN A 191 -13.67 29.71 15.84
N SER A 192 -14.62 29.10 16.53
CA SER A 192 -14.83 29.30 17.96
C SER A 192 -13.64 28.81 18.79
N LEU A 193 -13.19 27.58 18.53
CA LEU A 193 -12.11 26.92 19.25
C LEU A 193 -10.71 27.20 18.68
N ASP A 194 -10.62 27.89 17.55
CA ASP A 194 -9.36 28.17 16.85
C ASP A 194 -8.52 26.90 16.63
N CYS A 195 -9.14 25.86 16.08
CA CYS A 195 -8.51 24.57 15.79
C CYS A 195 -9.10 23.92 14.53
N SER A 196 -8.51 22.82 14.07
CA SER A 196 -9.11 22.01 13.00
C SER A 196 -10.29 21.20 13.55
N VAL A 197 -11.26 20.87 12.67
CA VAL A 197 -12.45 20.07 13.03
C VAL A 197 -12.61 18.94 12.03
N LEU A 198 -12.73 17.71 12.53
CA LEU A 198 -13.19 16.56 11.74
C LEU A 198 -14.58 16.18 12.23
N ALA A 199 -15.60 16.69 11.56
CA ALA A 199 -16.98 16.34 11.88
C ALA A 199 -17.33 14.99 11.26
N LYS A 200 -17.73 14.03 12.10
CA LYS A 200 -17.99 12.64 11.72
C LYS A 200 -19.46 12.46 11.31
N GLY A 201 -19.72 12.12 10.04
CA GLY A 201 -21.07 11.89 9.49
C GLY A 201 -21.40 10.41 9.31
N GLY A 202 -20.52 9.50 9.72
CA GLY A 202 -20.78 8.05 9.72
C GLY A 202 -22.04 7.65 10.50
N ASP A 203 -22.41 8.39 11.55
CA ASP A 203 -23.55 8.11 12.43
C ASP A 203 -24.84 8.85 12.04
N VAL A 204 -24.93 9.34 10.80
CA VAL A 204 -26.14 10.00 10.28
C VAL A 204 -27.27 8.96 10.14
N SER A 205 -27.98 8.73 11.24
CA SER A 205 -29.27 8.05 11.29
C SER A 205 -30.30 9.03 11.84
N PHE A 206 -30.82 9.91 10.98
CA PHE A 206 -32.08 10.61 11.27
C PHE A 206 -33.22 9.58 11.29
N GLY A 207 -33.43 8.94 12.44
CA GLY A 207 -34.68 8.23 12.76
C GLY A 207 -34.72 6.70 12.61
N SER A 208 -33.60 5.97 12.65
CA SER A 208 -33.61 4.50 12.48
C SER A 208 -33.20 3.72 13.74
N SER A 209 -33.67 4.11 14.92
CA SER A 209 -33.53 3.26 16.12
C SER A 209 -34.47 2.03 16.10
N ASP A 210 -35.42 1.91 15.16
CA ASP A 210 -36.44 0.84 15.19
C ASP A 210 -36.52 -0.09 13.95
N ILE A 211 -35.66 0.04 12.92
CA ILE A 211 -35.85 -0.71 11.63
C ILE A 211 -34.99 -1.99 11.55
N LEU A 212 -34.74 -2.68 12.66
CA LEU A 212 -34.16 -4.04 12.63
C LEU A 212 -35.08 -5.11 13.22
N ALA A 213 -36.34 -4.79 13.51
CA ALA A 213 -37.29 -5.72 14.11
C ALA A 213 -38.53 -6.07 13.25
N ASP A 214 -38.74 -5.48 12.07
CA ASP A 214 -40.00 -5.70 11.33
C ASP A 214 -39.81 -6.12 9.86
N THR A 215 -40.34 -7.29 9.52
CA THR A 215 -40.27 -7.94 8.18
C THR A 215 -41.17 -7.29 7.11
N HIS A 216 -41.48 -6.00 7.23
CA HIS A 216 -42.32 -5.25 6.28
C HIS A 216 -41.73 -3.86 5.92
N ALA A 217 -40.51 -3.81 5.39
CA ALA A 217 -39.79 -2.54 5.18
C ALA A 217 -39.31 -2.25 3.74
N GLN A 218 -39.99 -2.70 2.69
CA GLN A 218 -39.62 -2.33 1.31
C GLN A 218 -40.21 -0.97 0.87
N THR A 219 -41.35 -0.56 1.43
CA THR A 219 -42.04 0.69 1.07
C THR A 219 -41.56 1.91 1.87
N HIS A 220 -41.04 1.72 3.10
CA HIS A 220 -40.51 2.81 3.94
C HIS A 220 -39.07 3.20 3.57
N ALA A 221 -38.26 2.27 3.06
CA ALA A 221 -36.87 2.53 2.66
C ALA A 221 -36.77 3.56 1.52
N ASN A 222 -37.69 3.52 0.54
CA ASN A 222 -37.68 4.45 -0.59
C ASN A 222 -38.06 5.89 -0.20
N ALA A 223 -38.94 6.07 0.78
CA ALA A 223 -39.33 7.40 1.27
C ALA A 223 -38.22 8.05 2.11
N LEU A 224 -37.53 7.25 2.94
CA LEU A 224 -36.36 7.69 3.71
C LEU A 224 -35.20 8.04 2.77
N ASP A 225 -34.87 7.20 1.78
CA ASP A 225 -33.82 7.49 0.80
C ASP A 225 -34.09 8.80 0.02
N THR A 226 -35.36 9.06 -0.33
CA THR A 226 -35.75 10.32 -1.00
C THR A 226 -35.56 11.55 -0.10
N ALA A 227 -35.90 11.46 1.18
CA ALA A 227 -35.73 12.56 2.15
C ALA A 227 -34.24 12.80 2.48
N TYR A 228 -33.42 11.75 2.61
CA TYR A 228 -31.98 11.88 2.86
C TYR A 228 -31.22 12.48 1.68
N LYS A 229 -31.54 12.04 0.46
CA LYS A 229 -31.01 12.66 -0.77
C LYS A 229 -31.42 14.13 -0.88
N SER A 230 -32.63 14.48 -0.46
CA SER A 230 -33.07 15.89 -0.41
C SER A 230 -32.28 16.74 0.59
N ASN A 231 -31.73 16.13 1.65
CA ASN A 231 -30.86 16.76 2.64
C ASN A 231 -29.36 16.71 2.26
N GLY A 232 -29.04 16.17 1.08
CA GLY A 232 -27.69 16.12 0.49
C GLY A 232 -26.82 14.95 0.95
N TRP A 233 -27.35 14.01 1.75
CA TRP A 233 -26.61 12.85 2.23
C TRP A 233 -26.74 11.65 1.29
N ASP A 234 -25.66 10.87 1.16
CA ASP A 234 -25.66 9.57 0.49
C ASP A 234 -25.62 8.44 1.53
N LEU A 235 -26.65 7.60 1.55
CA LEU A 235 -26.78 6.50 2.51
C LEU A 235 -25.77 5.37 2.25
N GLU A 236 -25.23 5.26 1.04
CA GLU A 236 -24.20 4.27 0.70
C GLU A 236 -22.80 4.69 1.16
N LEU A 237 -22.64 5.96 1.54
CA LEU A 237 -21.36 6.54 1.93
C LEU A 237 -21.33 6.90 3.43
N ALA A 238 -20.16 6.70 4.02
CA ALA A 238 -19.79 7.26 5.31
C ALA A 238 -18.94 8.52 5.05
N GLU A 239 -19.60 9.68 5.10
CA GLU A 239 -19.00 10.96 4.76
C GLU A 239 -18.61 11.75 6.02
N ASP A 240 -17.34 12.15 6.11
CA ASP A 240 -16.85 13.04 7.15
C ASP A 240 -16.41 14.37 6.53
N TYR A 241 -16.42 15.44 7.34
CA TYR A 241 -16.07 16.78 6.91
C TYR A 241 -14.87 17.31 7.69
N LEU A 242 -13.75 17.52 6.99
CA LEU A 242 -12.52 18.06 7.57
C LEU A 242 -12.41 19.56 7.26
N VAL A 243 -12.32 20.36 8.31
CA VAL A 243 -11.95 21.77 8.27
C VAL A 243 -10.53 21.89 8.83
N CYS A 244 -9.58 22.18 7.96
CA CYS A 244 -8.20 22.45 8.37
C CYS A 244 -8.05 23.89 8.85
N ARG A 245 -7.26 24.08 9.91
CA ARG A 245 -6.88 25.39 10.41
C ARG A 245 -5.44 25.35 10.91
N GLN A 246 -4.57 26.16 10.31
CA GLN A 246 -3.17 26.29 10.72
C GLN A 246 -2.41 24.95 10.82
N VAL A 247 -2.67 24.01 9.90
CA VAL A 247 -2.05 22.68 9.93
C VAL A 247 -0.52 22.77 9.82
N ARG A 248 0.21 22.22 10.78
CA ARG A 248 1.67 22.29 10.80
C ARG A 248 2.28 21.46 9.67
N ALA A 249 3.37 21.95 9.08
CA ALA A 249 4.13 21.29 8.01
C ALA A 249 3.28 20.92 6.77
N SER A 250 2.17 21.63 6.57
CA SER A 250 1.31 21.55 5.38
C SER A 250 1.68 22.65 4.38
N SER A 251 1.37 22.44 3.11
CA SER A 251 1.47 23.50 2.09
C SER A 251 0.42 24.58 2.32
N GLU A 252 0.68 25.80 1.81
CA GLU A 252 -0.28 26.92 1.87
C GLU A 252 -1.63 26.55 1.26
N LEU A 253 -1.63 25.76 0.18
CA LEU A 253 -2.83 25.23 -0.47
C LEU A 253 -3.75 24.47 0.49
N HIS A 254 -3.18 23.72 1.43
CA HIS A 254 -3.93 22.81 2.29
C HIS A 254 -4.06 23.31 3.74
N GLN A 255 -3.41 24.43 4.08
CA GLN A 255 -3.34 25.00 5.44
C GLN A 255 -4.71 25.28 6.06
N ASN A 256 -5.65 25.75 5.23
CA ASN A 256 -7.02 26.12 5.61
C ASN A 256 -8.07 25.48 4.70
N GLY A 257 -7.72 24.32 4.12
CA GLY A 257 -8.59 23.58 3.21
C GLY A 257 -9.83 22.99 3.88
N ARG A 258 -10.84 22.70 3.07
CA ARG A 258 -12.11 22.08 3.48
C ARG A 258 -12.39 20.89 2.58
N PHE A 259 -12.59 19.73 3.18
CA PHE A 259 -12.62 18.47 2.45
C PHE A 259 -13.73 17.55 2.93
N TRP A 260 -14.50 17.00 2.00
CA TRP A 260 -15.34 15.85 2.26
C TRP A 260 -14.52 14.57 2.08
N LEU A 261 -14.62 13.67 3.05
CA LEU A 261 -13.97 12.38 3.04
C LEU A 261 -15.05 11.31 2.95
N ALA A 262 -15.22 10.72 1.76
CA ALA A 262 -16.24 9.73 1.49
C ALA A 262 -15.63 8.33 1.40
N SER A 263 -16.11 7.42 2.25
CA SER A 263 -15.79 5.98 2.16
C SER A 263 -17.08 5.19 1.97
N GLN A 264 -16.99 4.00 1.39
CA GLN A 264 -18.13 3.08 1.37
C GLN A 264 -18.60 2.79 2.79
N ARG A 265 -19.90 2.88 3.04
CA ARG A 265 -20.49 2.54 4.33
C ARG A 265 -20.39 1.04 4.58
N VAL A 266 -19.81 0.66 5.71
CA VAL A 266 -19.76 -0.73 6.16
C VAL A 266 -20.99 -1.01 7.01
N ASN A 267 -21.88 -1.88 6.53
CA ASN A 267 -23.09 -2.26 7.27
C ASN A 267 -22.74 -3.33 8.32
N THR A 268 -22.41 -2.88 9.53
CA THR A 268 -22.15 -3.76 10.68
C THR A 268 -22.71 -3.15 11.96
N ARG A 269 -23.27 -4.00 12.82
CA ARG A 269 -23.65 -3.62 14.20
C ARG A 269 -22.45 -3.59 15.15
N HIS A 270 -21.27 -4.04 14.72
CA HIS A 270 -20.06 -4.13 15.53
C HIS A 270 -19.19 -2.89 15.29
N ASN A 271 -19.69 -1.74 15.71
CA ASN A 271 -19.07 -0.42 15.52
C ASN A 271 -18.69 0.24 16.87
N HIS A 272 -18.70 -0.52 17.96
CA HIS A 272 -18.44 0.04 19.29
C HIS A 272 -17.03 0.63 19.36
N GLY A 273 -16.95 1.86 19.89
CA GLY A 273 -15.67 2.58 20.01
C GLY A 273 -15.06 3.03 18.69
N SER A 274 -15.79 3.02 17.56
CA SER A 274 -15.28 3.46 16.25
C SER A 274 -14.81 4.93 16.27
N GLY A 275 -15.55 5.82 16.94
CA GLY A 275 -15.19 7.23 17.10
C GLY A 275 -13.91 7.44 17.94
N CYS A 276 -13.79 6.76 19.09
CA CYS A 276 -12.59 6.81 19.93
C CYS A 276 -11.38 6.20 19.22
N THR A 277 -11.61 5.12 18.47
CA THR A 277 -10.58 4.49 17.66
C THR A 277 -10.08 5.43 16.56
N LEU A 278 -10.97 6.19 15.91
CA LEU A 278 -10.59 7.19 14.91
C LEU A 278 -9.66 8.26 15.49
N SER A 279 -10.05 8.89 16.61
CA SER A 279 -9.25 9.95 17.24
C SER A 279 -7.91 9.43 17.77
N SER A 280 -7.88 8.22 18.32
CA SER A 280 -6.65 7.54 18.77
C SER A 280 -5.73 7.17 17.61
N ALA A 281 -6.28 6.73 16.47
CA ALA A 281 -5.50 6.48 15.26
C ALA A 281 -4.90 7.77 14.70
N ILE A 282 -5.65 8.88 14.69
CA ILE A 282 -5.13 10.20 14.28
C ILE A 282 -3.95 10.60 15.18
N ALA A 283 -4.09 10.47 16.50
CA ALA A 283 -3.01 10.80 17.43
C ALA A 283 -1.76 9.92 17.21
N ALA A 284 -1.94 8.62 16.98
CA ALA A 284 -0.84 7.70 16.72
C ALA A 284 -0.10 7.99 15.40
N VAL A 285 -0.83 8.37 14.34
CA VAL A 285 -0.23 8.72 13.05
C VAL A 285 0.48 10.08 13.12
N LEU A 286 -0.10 11.07 13.81
CA LEU A 286 0.56 12.35 14.07
C LEU A 286 1.86 12.19 14.88
N ALA A 287 1.87 11.30 15.88
CA ALA A 287 3.06 11.00 16.68
C ALA A 287 4.22 10.41 15.86
N GLN A 288 3.93 9.81 14.70
CA GLN A 288 4.91 9.30 13.74
C GLN A 288 5.38 10.38 12.73
N GLY A 289 4.97 11.64 12.92
CA GLY A 289 5.43 12.77 12.12
C GLY A 289 4.69 12.94 10.79
N PHE A 290 3.48 12.39 10.66
CA PHE A 290 2.57 12.70 9.56
C PHE A 290 1.84 14.02 9.80
N VAL A 291 1.42 14.70 8.74
CA VAL A 291 0.58 15.90 8.82
C VAL A 291 -0.87 15.54 9.16
N LEU A 292 -1.67 16.52 9.59
CA LEU A 292 -3.05 16.26 10.02
C LEU A 292 -3.90 15.61 8.93
N GLN A 293 -3.81 16.07 7.69
CA GLN A 293 -4.60 15.54 6.59
C GLN A 293 -4.31 14.05 6.36
N ASP A 294 -3.02 13.67 6.41
CA ASP A 294 -2.57 12.28 6.32
C ASP A 294 -3.08 11.44 7.49
N ALA A 295 -2.94 11.96 8.70
CA ALA A 295 -3.41 11.27 9.90
C ALA A 295 -4.91 10.98 9.83
N VAL A 296 -5.71 11.93 9.34
CA VAL A 296 -7.15 11.77 9.15
C VAL A 296 -7.48 10.70 8.11
N VAL A 297 -6.87 10.74 6.91
CA VAL A 297 -7.19 9.76 5.85
C VAL A 297 -6.71 8.35 6.20
N VAL A 298 -5.55 8.22 6.85
CA VAL A 298 -5.04 6.92 7.35
C VAL A 298 -5.94 6.40 8.46
N ALA A 299 -6.32 7.24 9.43
CA ALA A 299 -7.19 6.82 10.53
C ALA A 299 -8.58 6.39 10.04
N LYS A 300 -9.16 7.10 9.07
CA LYS A 300 -10.43 6.71 8.45
C LYS A 300 -10.33 5.38 7.71
N ALA A 301 -9.23 5.14 6.99
CA ALA A 301 -8.97 3.85 6.34
C ALA A 301 -8.81 2.72 7.35
N TYR A 302 -8.08 2.96 8.45
CA TYR A 302 -7.95 2.04 9.57
C TYR A 302 -9.31 1.68 10.16
N VAL A 303 -10.18 2.66 10.39
CA VAL A 303 -11.54 2.41 10.91
C VAL A 303 -12.39 1.62 9.93
N SER A 304 -12.35 1.96 8.63
CA SER A 304 -13.08 1.23 7.57
C SER A 304 -12.66 -0.24 7.48
N GLN A 305 -11.35 -0.51 7.57
CA GLN A 305 -10.78 -1.85 7.61
C GLN A 305 -11.22 -2.61 8.87
N GLY A 306 -11.14 -1.96 10.03
CA GLY A 306 -11.56 -2.53 11.31
C GLY A 306 -13.06 -2.84 11.37
N LEU A 307 -13.93 -2.00 10.78
CA LEU A 307 -15.37 -2.24 10.72
C LEU A 307 -15.69 -3.47 9.86
N SER A 308 -14.96 -3.63 8.75
CA SER A 308 -15.14 -4.76 7.83
C SER A 308 -14.72 -6.10 8.43
N ALA A 309 -13.85 -6.08 9.44
CA ALA A 309 -13.36 -7.26 10.15
C ALA A 309 -13.95 -7.41 11.57
N ALA A 310 -14.85 -6.51 11.99
CA ALA A 310 -15.37 -6.49 13.35
C ALA A 310 -16.27 -7.70 13.64
N ILE A 311 -16.11 -8.27 14.83
CA ILE A 311 -16.86 -9.43 15.30
C ILE A 311 -17.58 -9.12 16.62
N GLY A 312 -18.70 -9.79 16.86
CA GLY A 312 -19.42 -9.72 18.13
C GLY A 312 -18.71 -10.51 19.22
N LEU A 313 -18.30 -9.83 20.31
CA LEU A 313 -17.71 -10.47 21.48
C LEU A 313 -18.72 -10.68 22.63
N GLY A 314 -19.78 -9.86 22.67
CA GLY A 314 -20.83 -9.87 23.69
C GLY A 314 -22.23 -9.79 23.09
N GLN A 315 -23.23 -9.55 23.95
CA GLN A 315 -24.63 -9.44 23.53
C GLN A 315 -24.95 -8.14 22.79
N GLY A 316 -24.19 -7.07 23.05
CA GLY A 316 -24.33 -5.78 22.36
C GLY A 316 -23.32 -5.59 21.22
N PRO A 317 -23.21 -4.35 20.69
CA PRO A 317 -22.22 -3.98 19.69
C PRO A 317 -20.80 -4.40 20.09
N GLY A 318 -20.10 -5.03 19.15
CA GLY A 318 -18.72 -5.49 19.35
C GLY A 318 -17.72 -4.36 19.06
N PRO A 319 -16.51 -4.42 19.62
CA PRO A 319 -15.48 -3.42 19.35
C PRO A 319 -14.95 -3.55 17.92
N LEU A 320 -14.33 -2.47 17.46
CA LEU A 320 -13.60 -2.46 16.20
C LEU A 320 -12.46 -3.48 16.19
N ALA A 321 -12.30 -4.21 15.07
CA ALA A 321 -11.17 -5.11 14.90
C ALA A 321 -9.84 -4.35 14.81
N ARG A 322 -8.77 -5.01 15.26
CA ARG A 322 -7.37 -4.54 15.18
C ARG A 322 -6.73 -5.19 13.96
N THR A 323 -6.27 -4.37 13.03
CA THR A 323 -5.90 -4.83 11.69
C THR A 323 -4.55 -4.27 11.20
N GLY A 324 -3.82 -3.61 12.08
CA GLY A 324 -2.58 -2.91 11.77
C GLY A 324 -2.78 -1.71 10.85
N TRP A 325 -1.66 -1.17 10.38
CA TRP A 325 -1.64 -0.08 9.40
C TRP A 325 -2.45 -0.44 8.13
N PRO A 326 -3.31 0.46 7.61
CA PRO A 326 -4.13 0.17 6.44
C PRO A 326 -3.26 0.04 5.19
N ASN A 327 -3.37 -1.12 4.50
CA ASN A 327 -2.56 -1.46 3.32
C ASN A 327 -3.42 -1.75 2.08
N ASN A 328 -4.73 -1.48 2.13
CA ASN A 328 -5.63 -1.69 1.01
C ASN A 328 -6.21 -0.34 0.56
N LEU A 329 -5.86 0.08 -0.66
CA LEU A 329 -6.25 1.37 -1.22
C LEU A 329 -7.78 1.57 -1.25
N SER A 330 -8.56 0.50 -1.43
CA SER A 330 -10.03 0.57 -1.43
C SER A 330 -10.65 0.96 -0.08
N ARG A 331 -9.87 0.91 1.02
CA ARG A 331 -10.31 1.34 2.35
C ARG A 331 -10.13 2.83 2.59
N TYR A 332 -9.27 3.48 1.82
CA TYR A 332 -9.05 4.92 1.93
C TYR A 332 -10.22 5.71 1.37
N ALA A 333 -10.48 6.87 1.97
CA ALA A 333 -11.57 7.74 1.57
C ALA A 333 -11.26 8.44 0.25
N LYS A 334 -12.29 8.61 -0.58
CA LYS A 334 -12.30 9.56 -1.67
C LYS A 334 -12.36 10.98 -1.09
N ILE A 335 -11.50 11.86 -1.58
CA ILE A 335 -11.41 13.25 -1.11
C ILE A 335 -12.13 14.15 -2.12
N ASN A 336 -13.22 14.77 -1.71
CA ASN A 336 -13.94 15.75 -2.54
C ASN A 336 -13.68 17.16 -2.00
N LEU A 337 -13.23 18.05 -2.88
CA LEU A 337 -13.00 19.46 -2.57
C LEU A 337 -14.34 20.21 -2.52
N CYS A 338 -14.56 21.02 -1.49
CA CYS A 338 -15.84 21.71 -1.28
C CYS A 338 -16.10 22.85 -2.27
N ASP A 339 -15.05 23.39 -2.89
CA ASP A 339 -15.15 24.45 -3.87
C ASP A 339 -14.28 24.10 -5.08
N GLY A 340 -14.87 24.03 -6.27
CA GLY A 340 -14.13 24.08 -7.54
C GLY A 340 -13.45 25.44 -7.79
N ASN A 341 -13.18 26.22 -6.74
CA ASN A 341 -12.75 27.62 -6.76
C ASN A 341 -11.82 28.00 -5.59
N PHE A 342 -11.13 27.04 -4.96
CA PHE A 342 -10.19 27.36 -3.87
C PHE A 342 -9.06 28.33 -4.31
N ILE A 343 -8.77 28.44 -5.61
CA ILE A 343 -7.59 29.16 -6.11
C ILE A 343 -7.89 30.59 -6.57
N ARG A 344 -9.14 30.90 -6.95
CA ARG A 344 -9.47 32.27 -7.40
C ARG A 344 -9.38 33.31 -6.28
N HIS A 345 -9.56 32.88 -5.02
CA HIS A 345 -9.42 33.77 -3.87
C HIS A 345 -7.98 34.02 -3.44
N HIS A 346 -7.04 33.13 -3.77
CA HIS A 346 -5.66 33.28 -3.30
C HIS A 346 -4.82 34.27 -4.13
N LEU A 347 -5.27 34.58 -5.37
CA LEU A 347 -4.64 35.58 -6.24
C LEU A 347 -5.13 37.02 -5.99
N ASN A 348 -6.23 37.22 -5.25
CA ASN A 348 -6.70 38.54 -4.85
C ASN A 348 -6.35 38.82 -3.37
N ARG A 349 -5.06 38.92 -3.06
CA ARG A 349 -4.64 39.58 -1.81
C ARG A 349 -4.99 41.07 -1.94
N HIS A 350 -6.17 41.49 -1.51
CA HIS A 350 -6.53 42.86 -1.06
C HIS A 350 -8.03 43.02 -0.75
N LEU A 351 -8.70 42.02 -0.16
CA LEU A 351 -10.06 42.24 0.36
C LEU A 351 -10.15 41.83 1.84
N ASP A 352 -10.59 42.82 2.61
CA ASP A 352 -10.58 42.94 4.07
C ASP A 352 -11.51 41.90 4.73
N VAL A 353 -11.03 41.24 5.79
CA VAL A 353 -11.65 40.06 6.47
C VAL A 353 -12.88 40.43 7.32
N ARG A 354 -13.56 41.54 7.00
CA ARG A 354 -14.74 42.04 7.72
C ARG A 354 -15.99 42.18 6.87
N SER A 355 -15.92 42.10 5.53
CA SER A 355 -17.10 42.31 4.67
C SER A 355 -17.91 41.05 4.34
N ASP A 356 -17.34 39.84 4.44
CA ASP A 356 -18.02 38.62 3.95
C ASP A 356 -19.06 38.03 4.92
N LEU A 357 -19.03 38.44 6.19
CA LEU A 357 -20.04 38.03 7.17
C LEU A 357 -21.40 38.71 6.91
N VAL A 358 -21.39 39.87 6.25
CA VAL A 358 -22.62 40.64 5.97
C VAL A 358 -23.22 40.24 4.63
N ALA A 359 -22.41 39.88 3.63
CA ALA A 359 -22.91 39.44 2.31
C ALA A 359 -23.56 38.04 2.35
N THR A 360 -22.98 37.10 3.12
CA THR A 360 -23.47 35.72 3.20
C THR A 360 -24.77 35.60 4.01
N VAL A 361 -24.97 36.49 5.00
CA VAL A 361 -26.19 36.49 5.83
C VAL A 361 -27.31 37.31 5.18
N LEU A 362 -27.02 38.36 4.42
CA LEU A 362 -28.05 39.18 3.77
C LEU A 362 -28.59 38.57 2.46
N SER A 363 -27.85 37.70 1.76
CA SER A 363 -28.40 37.00 0.59
C SER A 363 -29.35 35.85 0.95
N ALA A 364 -29.32 35.38 2.21
CA ALA A 364 -30.14 34.26 2.68
C ALA A 364 -31.61 34.64 2.96
N THR A 365 -31.95 35.94 2.99
CA THR A 365 -33.31 36.42 3.34
C THR A 365 -34.06 37.16 2.24
N ALA A 366 -33.51 37.34 1.03
CA ALA A 366 -34.15 38.18 -0.01
C ALA A 366 -34.42 37.50 -1.36
N GLN A 367 -34.17 36.19 -1.54
CA GLN A 367 -34.52 35.48 -2.78
C GLN A 367 -35.30 34.18 -2.53
N ALA A 368 -36.29 34.28 -1.64
CA ALA A 368 -37.44 33.37 -1.63
C ALA A 368 -38.43 33.79 -2.73
N THR A 369 -38.11 33.50 -4.00
CA THR A 369 -39.02 33.33 -5.17
C THR A 369 -38.23 33.50 -6.47
N ALA A 370 -37.36 32.54 -6.77
CA ALA A 370 -36.98 32.25 -8.14
C ALA A 370 -36.65 30.76 -8.18
N GLN A 371 -37.32 30.01 -9.05
CA GLN A 371 -37.02 28.61 -9.30
C GLN A 371 -35.57 28.49 -9.81
N VAL A 372 -34.61 28.41 -8.88
CA VAL A 372 -33.27 27.94 -9.18
C VAL A 372 -33.43 26.45 -9.44
N ARG A 373 -33.49 26.11 -10.72
CA ARG A 373 -33.08 24.78 -11.18
C ARG A 373 -31.67 24.58 -10.65
N ILE A 374 -31.55 23.92 -9.50
CA ILE A 374 -30.34 23.20 -9.14
C ILE A 374 -30.15 22.26 -10.31
N ALA A 375 -29.18 22.56 -11.16
CA ALA A 375 -28.69 21.60 -12.13
C ALA A 375 -28.13 20.44 -11.31
N SER A 376 -29.01 19.49 -11.04
CA SER A 376 -28.72 18.12 -10.67
C SER A 376 -28.04 17.49 -11.86
N THR A 377 -26.80 17.91 -12.11
CA THR A 377 -25.90 17.09 -12.91
C THR A 377 -25.49 15.95 -11.97
N PRO A 378 -25.88 14.70 -12.25
CA PRO A 378 -25.39 13.57 -11.46
C PRO A 378 -23.85 13.60 -11.52
N PRO A 379 -23.16 13.09 -10.49
CA PRO A 379 -21.70 12.95 -10.55
C PRO A 379 -21.41 12.15 -11.82
N GLN A 380 -20.85 12.81 -12.84
CA GLN A 380 -20.35 12.10 -14.01
C GLN A 380 -19.36 11.08 -13.48
N ASN A 381 -19.54 9.82 -13.84
CA ASN A 381 -18.63 8.72 -13.52
C ASN A 381 -17.17 9.16 -13.72
N ILE A 382 -16.41 9.35 -12.63
CA ILE A 382 -14.98 9.73 -12.66
C ILE A 382 -14.10 8.50 -13.01
N LEU A 383 -14.51 7.68 -13.98
CA LEU A 383 -13.75 6.51 -14.42
C LEU A 383 -13.46 6.50 -15.93
N SER A 384 -13.67 7.61 -16.66
CA SER A 384 -13.37 7.69 -18.10
C SER A 384 -12.14 8.53 -18.46
N HIS A 385 -11.45 9.14 -17.49
CA HIS A 385 -10.28 9.99 -17.74
C HIS A 385 -8.96 9.23 -17.55
N CYS A 386 -8.54 8.41 -18.52
CA CYS A 386 -7.21 7.78 -18.50
C CYS A 386 -6.20 8.61 -19.31
N PHE A 387 -5.08 8.96 -18.70
CA PHE A 387 -3.91 9.51 -19.38
C PHE A 387 -3.11 8.41 -20.11
N LYS A 388 -2.18 8.81 -20.97
CA LYS A 388 -1.31 7.87 -21.70
C LYS A 388 -0.61 6.91 -20.73
N VAL A 389 -0.82 5.60 -20.91
CA VAL A 389 -0.10 4.55 -20.17
C VAL A 389 1.36 4.51 -20.67
N LEU A 390 2.30 4.31 -19.77
CA LEU A 390 3.71 4.21 -20.12
C LEU A 390 4.03 2.76 -20.50
N ASP A 391 4.39 2.53 -21.77
CA ASP A 391 4.75 1.20 -22.32
C ASP A 391 6.19 0.75 -21.93
N ALA A 392 6.80 1.39 -20.90
CA ALA A 392 8.21 1.42 -20.43
C ALA A 392 9.12 2.49 -21.12
N ASP A 393 10.08 3.19 -20.49
CA ASP A 393 10.76 3.03 -19.20
C ASP A 393 10.65 4.26 -18.28
N LEU A 394 10.56 4.01 -16.98
CA LEU A 394 11.13 4.87 -15.94
C LEU A 394 12.20 4.03 -15.22
N GLY A 395 13.26 4.67 -14.75
CA GLY A 395 14.41 4.03 -14.12
C GLY A 395 15.14 5.10 -13.33
N VAL A 396 16.40 5.39 -13.66
CA VAL A 396 17.02 6.68 -13.29
C VAL A 396 16.71 7.68 -14.38
N TYR A 397 16.15 8.84 -14.04
CA TYR A 397 16.03 9.94 -14.99
C TYR A 397 16.43 11.30 -14.41
N PRO A 398 17.07 12.17 -15.22
CA PRO A 398 17.47 13.50 -14.80
C PRO A 398 16.31 14.50 -14.88
N VAL A 399 16.33 15.47 -13.97
CA VAL A 399 15.52 16.69 -14.03
C VAL A 399 16.45 17.86 -14.33
N VAL A 400 16.33 18.46 -15.52
CA VAL A 400 17.27 19.47 -16.04
C VAL A 400 16.56 20.80 -16.29
N ASN A 401 17.33 21.89 -16.36
CA ASN A 401 16.83 23.24 -16.62
C ASN A 401 17.50 23.93 -17.82
N ASP A 402 18.39 23.25 -18.54
CA ASP A 402 19.19 23.78 -19.65
C ASP A 402 19.11 22.88 -20.88
N LEU A 403 19.04 23.49 -22.07
CA LEU A 403 18.92 22.77 -23.35
C LEU A 403 20.20 22.06 -23.77
N THR A 404 21.37 22.65 -23.46
CA THR A 404 22.67 22.06 -23.81
C THR A 404 22.87 20.76 -23.02
N MET A 405 22.51 20.78 -21.74
CA MET A 405 22.52 19.60 -20.88
C MET A 405 21.50 18.55 -21.34
N LEU A 406 20.28 18.98 -21.70
CA LEU A 406 19.26 18.09 -22.26
C LEU A 406 19.77 17.37 -23.50
N GLU A 407 20.31 18.09 -24.48
CA GLU A 407 20.87 17.51 -25.71
C GLU A 407 22.01 16.53 -25.42
N SER A 408 22.93 16.90 -24.53
CA SER A 408 24.07 16.04 -24.17
C SER A 408 23.63 14.72 -23.53
N LEU A 409 22.63 14.76 -22.63
CA LEU A 409 22.07 13.57 -21.98
C LEU A 409 21.30 12.71 -22.98
N LEU A 410 20.48 13.32 -23.85
CA LEU A 410 19.75 12.59 -24.88
C LEU A 410 20.71 11.90 -25.88
N ALA A 411 21.78 12.59 -26.30
CA ALA A 411 22.83 12.03 -27.15
C ALA A 411 23.57 10.86 -26.49
N ALA A 412 23.68 10.87 -25.15
CA ALA A 412 24.23 9.77 -24.36
C ALA A 412 23.27 8.59 -24.16
N GLY A 413 22.05 8.65 -24.71
CA GLY A 413 21.09 7.55 -24.71
C GLY A 413 20.05 7.60 -23.57
N VAL A 414 19.98 8.70 -22.81
CA VAL A 414 18.95 8.87 -21.77
C VAL A 414 17.55 8.82 -22.40
N LYS A 415 16.69 7.92 -21.89
CA LYS A 415 15.36 7.65 -22.46
C LYS A 415 14.24 8.45 -21.84
N THR A 416 14.38 8.89 -20.60
CA THR A 416 13.37 9.68 -19.90
C THR A 416 14.05 10.89 -19.29
N VAL A 417 13.47 12.08 -19.46
CA VAL A 417 14.02 13.34 -18.94
C VAL A 417 12.87 14.27 -18.55
N GLN A 418 13.03 15.03 -17.48
CA GLN A 418 12.11 16.09 -17.09
C GLN A 418 12.78 17.45 -17.29
N LEU A 419 12.15 18.33 -18.08
CA LEU A 419 12.61 19.70 -18.28
C LEU A 419 11.87 20.65 -17.35
N ARG A 420 12.63 21.38 -16.54
CA ARG A 420 12.13 22.39 -15.61
C ARG A 420 12.88 23.70 -15.79
N ILE A 421 12.34 24.57 -16.64
CA ILE A 421 12.81 25.94 -16.80
C ILE A 421 12.10 26.81 -15.75
N LYS A 422 12.84 27.54 -14.93
CA LYS A 422 12.26 28.53 -14.01
C LYS A 422 12.25 29.88 -14.71
N THR A 423 11.09 30.49 -14.86
CA THR A 423 11.00 31.93 -15.16
C THR A 423 11.12 32.69 -13.84
N ASP A 424 12.24 33.37 -13.61
CA ASP A 424 12.36 34.29 -12.48
C ASP A 424 11.45 35.51 -12.73
N ILE A 425 10.20 35.41 -12.31
CA ILE A 425 9.29 36.55 -12.21
C ILE A 425 9.60 37.37 -10.94
N SER A 426 10.48 36.88 -10.06
CA SER A 426 10.83 37.50 -8.78
C SER A 426 11.84 38.66 -8.85
N GLU A 427 12.53 38.88 -9.97
CA GLU A 427 13.46 40.02 -10.12
C GLU A 427 12.80 41.29 -10.70
N LEU A 428 11.57 41.19 -11.22
CA LEU A 428 10.84 42.34 -11.80
C LEU A 428 10.06 43.17 -10.77
N THR A 429 10.04 42.78 -9.50
CA THR A 429 9.37 43.54 -8.41
C THR A 429 10.33 44.27 -7.47
N SER A 430 11.65 44.26 -7.73
CA SER A 430 12.61 45.06 -6.95
C SER A 430 12.96 46.37 -7.66
N SER A 431 11.97 47.23 -7.86
CA SER A 431 12.22 48.68 -7.99
C SER A 431 11.50 49.38 -6.85
N ALA A 432 12.26 50.14 -6.07
CA ALA A 432 11.84 50.89 -4.89
C ALA A 432 10.49 51.61 -5.05
N PRO A 433 9.71 51.79 -3.96
CA PRO A 433 8.41 52.43 -4.03
C PRO A 433 8.59 53.90 -4.45
N VAL A 434 8.13 54.22 -5.66
CA VAL A 434 7.90 55.61 -6.05
C VAL A 434 6.58 56.02 -5.41
N GLU A 435 6.65 56.88 -4.39
CA GLU A 435 5.48 57.62 -3.92
C GLU A 435 4.89 58.39 -5.10
N PHE A 436 3.64 58.11 -5.46
CA PHE A 436 2.85 59.06 -6.22
C PHE A 436 1.46 59.27 -5.63
N ASP A 437 1.26 60.55 -5.36
CA ASP A 437 0.14 61.30 -4.85
C ASP A 437 -1.15 61.10 -5.67
N LEU A 438 -2.28 61.09 -4.96
CA LEU A 438 -3.63 60.94 -5.50
C LEU A 438 -4.05 62.24 -6.20
N GLY A 439 -4.17 62.23 -7.53
CA GLY A 439 -4.64 63.42 -8.24
C GLY A 439 -5.05 63.23 -9.70
N LYS A 440 -6.37 63.12 -9.90
CA LYS A 440 -7.15 63.56 -11.08
C LYS A 440 -7.23 62.68 -12.34
N SER A 441 -8.49 62.61 -12.79
CA SER A 441 -9.10 62.07 -14.01
C SER A 441 -8.64 62.71 -15.32
N ALA A 442 -8.69 61.94 -16.42
CA ALA A 442 -9.08 62.33 -17.81
C ALA A 442 -8.83 61.09 -18.71
N LEU A 443 -9.75 60.49 -19.48
CA LEU A 443 -10.57 60.96 -20.62
C LEU A 443 -9.76 61.74 -21.67
N ASP A 444 -9.83 61.27 -22.93
CA ASP A 444 -9.35 61.88 -24.19
C ASP A 444 -7.85 61.81 -24.56
N ARG A 445 -7.49 60.90 -25.47
CA ARG A 445 -7.20 61.19 -26.90
C ARG A 445 -6.47 60.05 -27.64
N CYS A 446 -7.05 59.65 -28.77
CA CYS A 446 -6.31 59.08 -29.91
C CYS A 446 -5.46 60.18 -30.56
N GLU A 447 -4.19 59.90 -30.90
CA GLU A 447 -3.60 60.10 -32.24
C GLU A 447 -2.09 59.76 -32.29
N SER A 448 -1.73 58.96 -33.30
CA SER A 448 -0.44 58.80 -33.99
C SER A 448 0.91 59.02 -33.25
N GLY A 449 1.74 57.98 -33.22
CA GLY A 449 3.18 58.12 -33.04
C GLY A 449 3.90 56.79 -32.84
N LYS A 450 4.49 56.24 -33.90
CA LYS A 450 5.41 55.09 -33.81
C LYS A 450 6.70 55.49 -33.10
N SER A 451 7.08 54.82 -32.00
CA SER A 451 8.43 54.26 -31.81
C SER A 451 8.58 53.44 -30.51
N LYS A 452 8.80 52.14 -30.69
CA LYS A 452 9.67 51.20 -29.92
C LYS A 452 9.89 51.40 -28.41
N SER A 453 9.30 50.48 -27.64
CA SER A 453 9.86 49.76 -26.48
C SER A 453 8.80 48.70 -26.11
N GLY A 454 8.89 47.40 -26.45
CA GLY A 454 10.02 46.49 -26.26
C GLY A 454 10.09 46.11 -24.79
N GLU A 455 9.62 44.91 -24.43
CA GLU A 455 9.86 44.16 -23.14
C GLU A 455 8.66 43.79 -22.24
N PRO A 456 7.52 43.32 -22.79
CA PRO A 456 6.86 42.17 -22.13
C PRO A 456 6.61 40.95 -23.03
N GLU A 457 6.58 41.13 -24.36
CA GLU A 457 6.36 40.02 -25.32
C GLU A 457 7.60 39.13 -25.53
N LEU A 458 8.81 39.64 -25.25
CA LEU A 458 10.07 38.94 -25.52
C LEU A 458 10.32 37.71 -24.62
N ILE A 459 10.00 37.80 -23.32
CA ILE A 459 10.24 36.72 -22.36
C ILE A 459 9.34 35.49 -22.64
N GLY A 460 8.08 35.73 -23.03
CA GLY A 460 7.16 34.66 -23.43
C GLY A 460 7.63 33.93 -24.69
N SER A 461 8.19 34.69 -25.66
CA SER A 461 8.69 34.13 -26.92
C SER A 461 9.97 33.29 -26.76
N GLU A 462 10.85 33.66 -25.81
CA GLU A 462 12.09 32.92 -25.56
C GLU A 462 11.83 31.60 -24.82
N LEU A 463 11.01 31.62 -23.76
CA LEU A 463 10.61 30.40 -23.06
C LEU A 463 9.89 29.43 -23.99
N GLU A 464 8.98 29.95 -24.82
CA GLU A 464 8.27 29.16 -25.81
C GLU A 464 9.23 28.52 -26.83
N ALA A 465 10.21 29.29 -27.33
CA ALA A 465 11.24 28.78 -28.23
C ALA A 465 12.10 27.68 -27.57
N GLN A 466 12.43 27.83 -26.29
CA GLN A 466 13.18 26.81 -25.54
C GLN A 466 12.38 25.51 -25.38
N ILE A 467 11.11 25.60 -24.97
CA ILE A 467 10.22 24.43 -24.82
C ILE A 467 9.99 23.75 -26.18
N GLN A 468 9.77 24.53 -27.24
CA GLN A 468 9.64 23.99 -28.59
C GLN A 468 10.90 23.22 -29.02
N THR A 469 12.08 23.79 -28.77
CA THR A 469 13.38 23.16 -29.08
C THR A 469 13.57 21.87 -28.28
N ALA A 470 13.28 21.89 -26.98
CA ALA A 470 13.36 20.72 -26.13
C ALA A 470 12.45 19.58 -26.62
N ILE A 471 11.20 19.90 -26.96
CA ILE A 471 10.25 18.92 -27.51
C ILE A 471 10.74 18.33 -28.83
N ALA A 472 11.34 19.16 -29.70
CA ALA A 472 11.96 18.68 -30.93
C ALA A 472 13.13 17.71 -30.65
N LEU A 473 14.00 18.02 -29.68
CA LEU A 473 15.08 17.13 -29.24
C LEU A 473 14.53 15.81 -28.69
N GLY A 474 13.53 15.86 -27.82
CA GLY A 474 12.89 14.65 -27.27
C GLY A 474 12.35 13.75 -28.38
N LYS A 475 11.72 14.32 -29.41
CA LYS A 475 11.25 13.57 -30.58
C LYS A 475 12.40 13.01 -31.42
N HIS A 476 13.45 13.81 -31.65
CA HIS A 476 14.62 13.40 -32.43
C HIS A 476 15.32 12.18 -31.83
N PHE A 477 15.50 12.16 -30.51
CA PHE A 477 16.15 11.06 -29.79
C PHE A 477 15.20 9.94 -29.34
N ASN A 478 13.91 10.03 -29.69
CA ASN A 478 12.85 9.11 -29.26
C ASN A 478 12.83 8.92 -27.73
N ALA A 479 12.82 10.04 -27.00
CA ALA A 479 12.84 10.10 -25.54
C ALA A 479 11.49 10.54 -24.95
N GLN A 480 11.20 10.06 -23.75
CA GLN A 480 10.08 10.46 -22.92
C GLN A 480 10.40 11.79 -22.22
N LEU A 481 10.27 12.90 -22.95
CA LEU A 481 10.46 14.23 -22.40
C LEU A 481 9.18 14.75 -21.72
N PHE A 482 9.25 14.97 -20.40
CA PHE A 482 8.20 15.61 -19.63
C PHE A 482 8.50 17.10 -19.43
N ILE A 483 7.53 17.95 -19.76
CA ILE A 483 7.61 19.41 -19.54
C ILE A 483 6.97 19.75 -18.19
N ASN A 484 7.70 20.45 -17.32
CA ASN A 484 7.15 20.93 -16.05
C ASN A 484 6.29 22.15 -16.22
N ASP A 485 5.13 22.14 -15.57
CA ASP A 485 4.23 23.27 -15.26
C ASP A 485 3.63 24.00 -16.49
N HIS A 486 4.32 24.04 -17.62
CA HIS A 486 3.94 24.69 -18.88
C HIS A 486 3.06 23.80 -19.78
N TRP A 487 1.93 23.32 -19.24
CA TRP A 487 1.05 22.37 -19.92
C TRP A 487 0.46 22.89 -21.23
N GLN A 488 0.16 24.19 -21.35
CA GLN A 488 -0.38 24.77 -22.59
C GLN A 488 0.63 24.66 -23.74
N LEU A 489 1.91 24.92 -23.46
CA LEU A 489 2.98 24.80 -24.45
C LEU A 489 3.26 23.34 -24.79
N ALA A 490 3.20 22.45 -23.80
CA ALA A 490 3.30 21.01 -24.03
C ALA A 490 2.20 20.50 -24.97
N ILE A 491 0.95 20.97 -24.82
CA ILE A 491 -0.14 20.66 -25.75
C ILE A 491 0.15 21.26 -27.13
N LYS A 492 0.47 22.56 -27.21
CA LYS A 492 0.69 23.29 -28.47
C LYS A 492 1.76 22.63 -29.35
N TYR A 493 2.81 22.11 -28.75
CA TYR A 493 3.95 21.51 -29.48
C TYR A 493 3.94 19.97 -29.45
N HIS A 494 2.89 19.35 -28.92
CA HIS A 494 2.73 17.90 -28.83
C HIS A 494 3.91 17.22 -28.13
N ALA A 495 4.16 17.59 -26.88
CA ALA A 495 5.16 16.93 -26.03
C ALA A 495 4.78 15.46 -25.74
N PHE A 496 5.74 14.67 -25.23
CA PHE A 496 5.44 13.32 -24.76
C PHE A 496 4.53 13.33 -23.52
N GLY A 497 4.84 14.21 -22.56
CA GLY A 497 4.07 14.35 -21.35
C GLY A 497 4.30 15.66 -20.61
N VAL A 498 3.48 15.90 -19.61
CA VAL A 498 3.58 17.01 -18.66
C VAL A 498 3.83 16.44 -17.27
N HIS A 499 4.63 17.14 -16.46
CA HIS A 499 4.72 16.87 -15.04
C HIS A 499 4.24 18.09 -14.24
N LEU A 500 3.36 17.87 -13.28
CA LEU A 500 2.75 18.94 -12.48
C LEU A 500 3.05 18.79 -10.98
N GLY A 501 3.32 19.93 -10.33
CA GLY A 501 3.22 20.06 -8.89
C GLY A 501 1.78 20.20 -8.41
N GLN A 502 1.56 20.16 -7.09
CA GLN A 502 0.22 20.29 -6.49
C GLN A 502 -0.42 21.67 -6.74
N GLU A 503 0.39 22.73 -6.78
CA GLU A 503 -0.08 24.11 -7.06
C GLU A 503 -0.61 24.23 -8.48
N ASP A 504 0.13 23.72 -9.46
CA ASP A 504 -0.23 23.75 -10.87
C ASP A 504 -1.41 22.81 -11.18
N LEU A 505 -1.44 21.63 -10.55
CA LEU A 505 -2.52 20.65 -10.71
C LEU A 505 -3.90 21.27 -10.42
N ALA A 506 -3.96 22.18 -9.47
CA ALA A 506 -5.19 22.74 -8.98
C ALA A 506 -5.80 23.81 -9.93
N VAL A 507 -4.98 24.45 -10.79
CA VAL A 507 -5.43 25.40 -11.83
C VAL A 507 -5.45 24.82 -13.24
N THR A 508 -4.93 23.60 -13.44
CA THR A 508 -4.73 23.01 -14.77
C THR A 508 -6.02 22.41 -15.33
N ASP A 509 -6.25 22.63 -16.63
CA ASP A 509 -7.28 21.90 -17.37
C ASP A 509 -6.75 20.50 -17.74
N LEU A 510 -6.98 19.55 -16.84
CA LEU A 510 -6.58 18.15 -17.03
C LEU A 510 -7.27 17.49 -18.22
N ALA A 511 -8.50 17.91 -18.57
CA ALA A 511 -9.23 17.37 -19.71
C ALA A 511 -8.55 17.78 -21.03
N ALA A 512 -8.01 19.00 -21.12
CA ALA A 512 -7.24 19.44 -22.28
C ALA A 512 -5.95 18.62 -22.47
N ILE A 513 -5.21 18.34 -21.39
CA ILE A 513 -4.00 17.49 -21.45
C ILE A 513 -4.36 16.07 -21.93
N GLN A 514 -5.43 15.50 -21.38
CA GLN A 514 -5.89 14.17 -21.76
C GLN A 514 -6.34 14.12 -23.23
N ALA A 515 -7.14 15.10 -23.67
CA ALA A 515 -7.63 15.19 -25.05
C ALA A 515 -6.49 15.31 -26.08
N ALA A 516 -5.37 15.92 -25.68
CA ALA A 516 -4.17 16.01 -26.50
C ALA A 516 -3.32 14.73 -26.48
N GLY A 517 -3.66 13.72 -25.66
CA GLY A 517 -2.99 12.42 -25.61
C GLY A 517 -1.65 12.41 -24.89
N LEU A 518 -1.38 13.40 -24.04
CA LEU A 518 -0.11 13.52 -23.30
C LEU A 518 -0.09 12.59 -22.08
N ALA A 519 1.10 12.12 -21.71
CA ALA A 519 1.33 11.49 -20.41
C ALA A 519 1.29 12.54 -19.28
N LEU A 520 0.86 12.16 -18.09
CA LEU A 520 0.80 13.03 -16.91
C LEU A 520 1.60 12.43 -15.75
N GLY A 521 2.62 13.16 -15.28
CA GLY A 521 3.29 12.92 -14.01
C GLY A 521 2.79 13.87 -12.94
N ILE A 522 2.56 13.37 -11.72
CA ILE A 522 2.15 14.22 -10.58
C ILE A 522 3.15 14.06 -9.44
N SER A 523 3.63 15.18 -8.90
CA SER A 523 4.39 15.18 -7.64
C SER A 523 3.45 15.09 -6.43
N SER A 524 3.74 14.17 -5.51
CA SER A 524 3.00 13.97 -4.25
C SER A 524 3.96 13.86 -3.06
N HIS A 525 3.53 14.43 -1.93
CA HIS A 525 4.34 14.59 -0.73
C HIS A 525 3.63 14.06 0.53
N SER A 526 2.50 13.36 0.40
CA SER A 526 1.70 12.93 1.55
C SER A 526 0.67 11.88 1.13
N TYR A 527 0.09 11.14 2.09
CA TYR A 527 -1.06 10.26 1.80
C TYR A 527 -2.23 11.04 1.19
N PHE A 528 -2.50 12.23 1.72
CA PHE A 528 -3.60 13.07 1.25
C PHE A 528 -3.43 13.47 -0.22
N GLU A 529 -2.23 13.93 -0.60
CA GLU A 529 -1.90 14.29 -1.99
C GLU A 529 -1.91 13.05 -2.91
N LEU A 530 -1.44 11.91 -2.43
CA LEU A 530 -1.48 10.65 -3.18
C LEU A 530 -2.90 10.20 -3.50
N LEU A 531 -3.82 10.33 -2.55
CA LEU A 531 -5.23 9.99 -2.75
C LEU A 531 -5.93 10.99 -3.70
N LEU A 532 -5.53 12.26 -3.69
CA LEU A 532 -5.97 13.21 -4.72
C LEU A 532 -5.41 12.83 -6.09
N ALA A 533 -4.10 12.55 -6.19
CA ALA A 533 -3.46 12.11 -7.43
C ALA A 533 -4.12 10.84 -8.00
N HIS A 534 -4.43 9.87 -7.15
CA HIS A 534 -5.13 8.63 -7.52
C HIS A 534 -6.47 8.89 -8.23
N GLN A 535 -7.23 9.89 -7.77
CA GLN A 535 -8.52 10.26 -8.39
C GLN A 535 -8.39 10.82 -9.81
N TYR A 536 -7.18 11.23 -10.24
CA TYR A 536 -6.89 11.69 -11.60
C TYR A 536 -6.29 10.61 -12.50
N SER A 537 -5.92 9.44 -11.96
CA SER A 537 -5.30 8.33 -12.71
C SER A 537 -4.13 8.76 -13.62
N PRO A 538 -3.06 9.38 -13.07
CA PRO A 538 -1.91 9.85 -13.84
C PRO A 538 -1.09 8.68 -14.43
N SER A 539 -0.22 9.01 -15.37
CA SER A 539 0.73 8.06 -15.99
C SER A 539 1.81 7.57 -15.01
N TYR A 540 2.24 8.42 -14.07
CA TYR A 540 3.13 8.05 -12.96
C TYR A 540 3.01 9.05 -11.80
N ILE A 541 3.50 8.66 -10.61
CA ILE A 541 3.53 9.52 -9.43
C ILE A 541 4.96 9.66 -8.89
N ALA A 542 5.41 10.90 -8.70
CA ALA A 542 6.67 11.21 -8.05
C ALA A 542 6.48 11.47 -6.55
N LEU A 543 7.16 10.71 -5.71
CA LEU A 543 7.14 10.75 -4.25
C LEU A 543 8.34 11.55 -3.75
N GLY A 544 8.09 12.71 -3.16
CA GLY A 544 9.17 13.58 -2.72
C GLY A 544 8.76 14.58 -1.64
N HIS A 545 9.69 15.40 -1.15
CA HIS A 545 11.13 15.20 -1.24
C HIS A 545 11.55 14.16 -0.18
N ILE A 546 12.35 13.15 -0.57
CA ILE A 546 12.72 12.06 0.35
C ILE A 546 13.75 12.52 1.39
N PHE A 547 14.75 13.28 0.93
CA PHE A 547 15.80 13.88 1.75
C PHE A 547 15.79 15.41 1.61
N PRO A 548 16.44 16.16 2.52
CA PRO A 548 16.59 17.61 2.40
C PRO A 548 17.09 18.02 1.01
N THR A 549 16.46 19.06 0.45
CA THR A 549 16.78 19.57 -0.88
C THR A 549 16.84 21.08 -0.88
N THR A 550 17.73 21.65 -1.71
CA THR A 550 17.86 23.10 -1.93
C THR A 550 17.12 23.56 -3.19
N THR A 551 16.58 22.64 -4.00
CA THR A 551 15.98 22.94 -5.31
C THR A 551 14.67 23.75 -5.24
N LYS A 552 13.89 23.57 -4.16
CA LYS A 552 12.67 24.32 -3.83
C LYS A 552 12.64 24.45 -2.30
N GLN A 553 12.25 25.61 -1.78
CA GLN A 553 11.88 25.70 -0.36
C GLN A 553 10.61 24.90 -0.15
N MET A 554 10.70 23.82 0.62
CA MET A 554 9.58 22.92 0.84
C MET A 554 8.88 23.30 2.14
N PRO A 555 7.54 23.42 2.14
CA PRO A 555 6.77 23.74 3.35
C PRO A 555 6.71 22.55 4.33
N SER A 556 6.95 21.34 3.82
CA SER A 556 6.97 20.09 4.60
C SER A 556 8.39 19.66 4.94
N ALA A 557 8.52 18.85 6.01
CA ALA A 557 9.76 18.12 6.29
C ALA A 557 9.99 17.03 5.23
N PRO A 558 11.25 16.56 5.06
CA PRO A 558 11.53 15.42 4.20
C PRO A 558 10.70 14.20 4.60
N GLN A 559 10.21 13.46 3.61
CA GLN A 559 9.34 12.30 3.82
C GLN A 559 10.08 11.14 4.51
N GLY A 560 11.36 10.97 4.17
CA GLY A 560 12.18 9.88 4.68
C GLY A 560 11.79 8.51 4.13
N LEU A 561 12.62 7.52 4.46
CA LEU A 561 12.54 6.17 3.89
C LEU A 561 11.35 5.36 4.44
N ALA A 562 10.96 5.59 5.70
CA ALA A 562 9.86 4.88 6.33
C ALA A 562 8.52 5.19 5.65
N LYS A 563 8.24 6.48 5.38
CA LYS A 563 7.04 6.90 4.65
C LYS A 563 7.09 6.43 3.20
N LEU A 564 8.23 6.59 2.52
CA LEU A 564 8.42 6.10 1.15
C LEU A 564 8.06 4.61 1.03
N LYS A 565 8.55 3.76 1.94
CA LYS A 565 8.22 2.32 1.95
C LYS A 565 6.71 2.07 2.09
N ARG A 566 6.01 2.85 2.91
CA ARG A 566 4.55 2.74 3.07
C ARG A 566 3.79 3.21 1.82
N TYR A 567 4.23 4.29 1.18
CA TYR A 567 3.65 4.77 -0.07
C TYR A 567 3.83 3.75 -1.21
N VAL A 568 5.04 3.18 -1.33
CA VAL A 568 5.35 2.12 -2.29
C VAL A 568 4.44 0.91 -2.07
N ALA A 569 4.36 0.40 -0.84
CA ALA A 569 3.53 -0.76 -0.53
C ALA A 569 2.04 -0.56 -0.87
N LEU A 570 1.54 0.68 -0.80
CA LEU A 570 0.13 0.98 -1.10
C LEU A 570 -0.16 1.22 -2.59
N PHE A 571 0.78 1.79 -3.34
CA PHE A 571 0.52 2.29 -4.71
C PHE A 571 1.30 1.59 -5.84
N GLN A 572 2.30 0.76 -5.54
CA GLN A 572 3.18 0.16 -6.56
C GLN A 572 2.44 -0.69 -7.60
N ASP A 573 1.34 -1.33 -7.20
CA ASP A 573 0.52 -2.18 -8.09
C ASP A 573 -0.45 -1.35 -8.96
N HIS A 574 -0.53 -0.04 -8.72
CA HIS A 574 -1.44 0.89 -9.40
C HIS A 574 -0.72 1.85 -10.35
N TYR A 575 0.50 2.28 -10.00
CA TYR A 575 1.25 3.29 -10.77
C TYR A 575 2.75 3.02 -10.78
N PRO A 576 3.47 3.41 -11.85
CA PRO A 576 4.90 3.64 -11.75
C PRO A 576 5.19 4.71 -10.70
N LEU A 577 5.95 4.35 -9.67
CA LEU A 577 6.34 5.26 -8.58
C LEU A 577 7.78 5.70 -8.74
N VAL A 578 8.02 7.00 -8.57
CA VAL A 578 9.34 7.62 -8.69
C VAL A 578 9.71 8.29 -7.38
N ALA A 579 10.83 7.93 -6.75
CA ALA A 579 11.34 8.70 -5.61
C ALA A 579 12.13 9.93 -6.10
N ILE A 580 11.91 11.08 -5.46
CA ILE A 580 12.59 12.34 -5.82
C ILE A 580 12.96 13.15 -4.56
N GLY A 581 14.02 13.94 -4.65
CA GLY A 581 14.37 14.96 -3.66
C GLY A 581 15.54 14.56 -2.76
N GLY A 582 16.67 15.23 -2.98
CA GLY A 582 17.91 14.99 -2.24
C GLY A 582 18.55 13.62 -2.49
N ILE A 583 18.21 12.96 -3.59
CA ILE A 583 18.77 11.66 -3.96
C ILE A 583 20.12 11.86 -4.66
N ASP A 584 21.13 11.13 -4.21
CA ASP A 584 22.50 11.10 -4.73
C ASP A 584 23.07 9.67 -4.60
N LEU A 585 24.34 9.49 -4.97
CA LEU A 585 25.00 8.18 -4.93
C LEU A 585 25.14 7.62 -3.50
N ASP A 586 25.29 8.47 -2.49
CA ASP A 586 25.53 8.06 -1.09
C ASP A 586 24.27 7.49 -0.44
N ASN A 587 23.09 7.99 -0.83
CA ASN A 587 21.82 7.56 -0.28
C ASN A 587 21.01 6.65 -1.21
N LEU A 588 21.45 6.47 -2.46
CA LEU A 588 20.81 5.66 -3.50
C LEU A 588 20.39 4.27 -3.04
N ALA A 589 21.29 3.53 -2.39
CA ALA A 589 21.05 2.17 -1.93
C ALA A 589 19.92 2.10 -0.89
N LYS A 590 19.80 3.13 -0.05
CA LYS A 590 18.75 3.22 0.98
C LYS A 590 17.38 3.47 0.33
N VAL A 591 17.32 4.30 -0.71
CA VAL A 591 16.10 4.53 -1.50
C VAL A 591 15.70 3.24 -2.21
N LYS A 592 16.64 2.56 -2.88
CA LYS A 592 16.39 1.27 -3.55
C LYS A 592 15.85 0.21 -2.58
N ALA A 593 16.32 0.18 -1.33
CA ALA A 593 15.85 -0.75 -0.31
C ALA A 593 14.37 -0.55 0.12
N THR A 594 13.74 0.59 -0.23
CA THR A 594 12.31 0.83 0.02
C THR A 594 11.39 0.10 -0.95
N GLY A 595 11.92 -0.42 -2.07
CA GLY A 595 11.16 -1.10 -3.12
C GLY A 595 10.67 -0.19 -4.24
N VAL A 596 10.92 1.13 -4.18
CA VAL A 596 10.60 2.04 -5.29
C VAL A 596 11.39 1.66 -6.55
N ALA A 597 10.69 1.56 -7.68
CA ALA A 597 11.28 1.11 -8.94
C ALA A 597 12.11 2.20 -9.65
N ASN A 598 11.72 3.46 -9.47
CA ASN A 598 12.24 4.59 -10.26
C ASN A 598 12.73 5.72 -9.37
N ILE A 599 13.70 6.50 -9.87
CA ILE A 599 14.16 7.75 -9.24
C ILE A 599 14.31 8.89 -10.24
N ALA A 600 13.98 10.08 -9.77
CA ALA A 600 14.30 11.33 -10.43
C ALA A 600 15.45 12.01 -9.70
N VAL A 601 16.50 12.36 -10.44
CA VAL A 601 17.71 12.97 -9.89
C VAL A 601 17.89 14.38 -10.44
N VAL A 602 18.09 15.34 -9.53
CA VAL A 602 18.28 16.75 -9.86
C VAL A 602 19.77 17.12 -9.72
N ARG A 603 20.17 17.53 -8.51
CA ARG A 603 21.48 18.14 -8.24
C ARG A 603 22.68 17.23 -8.51
N ALA A 604 22.57 15.94 -8.18
CA ALA A 604 23.66 15.00 -8.41
C ALA A 604 24.03 14.84 -9.90
N ILE A 605 23.16 15.32 -10.82
CA ILE A 605 23.44 15.41 -12.25
C ILE A 605 23.69 16.85 -12.67
N THR A 606 22.82 17.80 -12.29
CA THR A 606 22.89 19.19 -12.77
C THR A 606 24.09 19.98 -12.23
N GLU A 607 24.60 19.61 -11.06
CA GLU A 607 25.75 20.27 -10.41
C GLU A 607 27.05 19.46 -10.58
N ALA A 608 27.01 18.34 -11.31
CA ALA A 608 28.19 17.55 -11.60
C ALA A 608 29.09 18.23 -12.65
N GLN A 609 30.40 18.05 -12.53
CA GLN A 609 31.37 18.53 -13.54
C GLN A 609 31.10 17.90 -14.92
N ASP A 610 30.66 16.64 -14.93
CA ASP A 610 30.23 15.90 -16.12
C ASP A 610 28.85 15.27 -15.84
N PRO A 611 27.75 15.91 -16.29
CA PRO A 611 26.40 15.40 -16.09
C PRO A 611 26.14 14.04 -16.74
N VAL A 612 26.78 13.75 -17.88
CA VAL A 612 26.62 12.47 -18.59
C VAL A 612 27.29 11.35 -17.81
N ALA A 613 28.51 11.57 -17.33
CA ALA A 613 29.20 10.60 -16.48
C ALA A 613 28.47 10.39 -15.15
N ALA A 614 27.96 11.46 -14.53
CA ALA A 614 27.17 11.36 -13.30
C ALA A 614 25.90 10.53 -13.49
N PHE A 615 25.16 10.78 -14.57
CA PHE A 615 23.99 9.97 -14.93
C PHE A 615 24.37 8.50 -15.14
N ALA A 616 25.47 8.21 -15.84
CA ALA A 616 25.91 6.84 -16.09
C ALA A 616 26.26 6.10 -14.78
N VAL A 617 26.95 6.77 -13.85
CA VAL A 617 27.30 6.20 -12.52
C VAL A 617 26.04 5.92 -11.70
N LEU A 618 25.10 6.87 -11.65
CA LEU A 618 23.84 6.69 -10.93
C LEU A 618 22.99 5.57 -11.54
N SER A 619 22.91 5.51 -12.87
CA SER A 619 22.19 4.47 -13.59
C SER A 619 22.81 3.10 -13.34
N GLN A 620 24.13 2.98 -13.41
CA GLN A 620 24.84 1.74 -13.12
C GLN A 620 24.65 1.30 -11.65
N ALA A 621 24.63 2.23 -10.70
CA ALA A 621 24.39 1.92 -9.30
C ALA A 621 22.92 1.59 -9.01
N TRP A 622 21.99 2.12 -9.82
CA TRP A 622 20.56 1.81 -9.76
C TRP A 622 20.21 0.49 -10.43
N GLU A 623 20.93 0.12 -11.49
CA GLU A 623 20.85 -1.20 -12.11
C GLU A 623 21.12 -2.31 -11.08
N PRO A 624 20.50 -3.49 -11.21
CA PRO A 624 20.87 -4.64 -10.40
C PRO A 624 22.38 -4.88 -10.57
N TYR A 625 23.09 -5.12 -9.47
CA TYR A 625 24.54 -5.33 -9.48
C TYR A 625 24.90 -6.53 -10.39
N LEU A 626 25.25 -6.24 -11.65
CA LEU A 626 25.82 -7.20 -12.59
C LEU A 626 27.29 -7.38 -12.20
N GLY A 627 27.60 -8.53 -11.59
CA GLY A 627 28.99 -8.94 -11.36
C GLY A 627 29.78 -8.99 -12.67
N ALA A 628 30.84 -8.20 -12.73
CA ALA A 628 32.01 -8.26 -13.62
C ALA A 628 31.87 -8.96 -15.00
N LYS A 629 31.94 -8.12 -16.05
CA LYS A 629 32.29 -8.41 -17.46
C LYS A 629 32.92 -9.79 -17.74
N CYS A 630 32.23 -10.61 -18.53
CA CYS A 630 32.84 -11.55 -19.47
C CYS A 630 32.61 -11.07 -20.92
N MET A 631 33.63 -11.25 -21.74
CA MET A 631 33.82 -10.76 -23.13
C MET A 631 32.88 -11.47 -24.15
N PRO A 632 32.85 -11.03 -25.44
CA PRO A 632 31.62 -10.88 -26.21
C PRO A 632 31.08 -12.16 -26.85
N ASN A 633 29.76 -12.17 -26.97
CA ASN A 633 28.90 -12.98 -27.85
C ASN A 633 29.62 -13.74 -28.98
N MET A 634 29.67 -15.05 -28.84
CA MET A 634 29.48 -15.96 -29.98
C MET A 634 28.15 -16.70 -29.78
N SER A 635 27.33 -16.66 -30.83
CA SER A 635 26.16 -17.50 -31.05
C SER A 635 24.94 -17.25 -30.15
N THR A 636 24.04 -16.42 -30.70
CA THR A 636 22.58 -16.47 -30.53
C THR A 636 22.04 -17.83 -30.08
N ASN A 637 21.58 -17.91 -28.84
CA ASN A 637 20.43 -18.72 -28.43
C ASN A 637 19.87 -18.14 -27.12
N LYS A 638 18.90 -17.23 -27.25
CA LYS A 638 18.06 -16.78 -26.14
C LYS A 638 17.38 -18.01 -25.49
N PRO A 639 17.31 -18.12 -24.16
CA PRO A 639 16.51 -19.15 -23.51
C PRO A 639 15.01 -18.85 -23.74
N LEU A 640 14.28 -19.89 -24.15
CA LEU A 640 12.83 -19.94 -24.38
C LEU A 640 12.05 -19.82 -23.06
N TYR A 641 12.06 -18.67 -22.39
CA TYR A 641 11.10 -18.36 -21.32
C TYR A 641 10.69 -16.88 -21.30
N HIS A 642 10.49 -16.28 -22.48
CA HIS A 642 9.63 -15.12 -22.58
C HIS A 642 8.17 -15.59 -22.60
N GLY A 643 7.32 -14.91 -21.83
CA GLY A 643 5.88 -15.06 -21.88
C GLY A 643 5.33 -14.53 -23.21
N GLU A 644 5.65 -15.20 -24.30
CA GLU A 644 4.81 -15.16 -25.49
C GLU A 644 3.46 -15.74 -25.06
N THR A 645 2.44 -14.90 -25.09
CA THR A 645 1.06 -15.36 -25.18
C THR A 645 1.02 -16.34 -26.35
N VAL A 646 0.70 -17.60 -26.07
CA VAL A 646 0.42 -18.59 -27.12
C VAL A 646 -0.82 -18.06 -27.85
N SER A 647 -0.60 -17.29 -28.91
CA SER A 647 -1.67 -16.64 -29.65
C SER A 647 -2.55 -17.73 -30.26
N GLY A 648 -3.79 -17.85 -29.76
CA GLY A 648 -4.85 -18.63 -30.39
C GLY A 648 -5.28 -19.93 -29.70
N LYS A 649 -4.75 -20.29 -28.52
CA LYS A 649 -5.31 -21.39 -27.71
C LYS A 649 -6.15 -20.84 -26.56
N THR A 650 -7.40 -21.27 -26.46
CA THR A 650 -8.32 -21.00 -25.36
C THR A 650 -8.67 -22.31 -24.66
N LEU A 651 -9.10 -22.25 -23.41
CA LEU A 651 -9.64 -23.42 -22.73
C LEU A 651 -10.93 -23.89 -23.42
N SER A 652 -11.18 -25.20 -23.37
CA SER A 652 -12.51 -25.71 -23.71
C SER A 652 -13.51 -25.30 -22.63
N ASP A 653 -14.80 -25.18 -22.96
CA ASP A 653 -15.84 -24.84 -21.97
C ASP A 653 -15.85 -25.84 -20.79
N ALA A 654 -15.57 -27.12 -21.07
CA ALA A 654 -15.47 -28.16 -20.06
C ALA A 654 -14.28 -27.93 -19.11
N ASP A 655 -13.10 -27.61 -19.65
CA ASP A 655 -11.91 -27.31 -18.85
C ASP A 655 -12.07 -25.99 -18.09
N PHE A 656 -12.68 -24.97 -18.69
CA PHE A 656 -12.96 -23.70 -18.03
C PHE A 656 -13.86 -23.91 -16.80
N MET A 657 -14.92 -24.72 -16.93
CA MET A 657 -15.80 -25.05 -15.80
C MET A 657 -15.08 -25.89 -14.74
N LEU A 658 -14.31 -26.91 -15.16
CA LEU A 658 -13.55 -27.78 -14.27
C LEU A 658 -12.53 -27.01 -13.43
N TYR A 659 -11.84 -26.04 -14.03
CA TYR A 659 -10.81 -25.24 -13.38
C TYR A 659 -11.26 -23.84 -12.94
N SER A 660 -12.57 -23.57 -12.98
CA SER A 660 -13.14 -22.23 -12.72
C SER A 660 -12.64 -21.58 -11.44
N ARG A 661 -12.46 -22.36 -10.35
CA ARG A 661 -11.93 -21.85 -9.08
C ARG A 661 -10.48 -21.39 -9.15
N GLN A 662 -9.67 -22.01 -10.01
CA GLN A 662 -8.29 -21.59 -10.26
C GLN A 662 -8.27 -20.41 -11.23
N VAL A 663 -9.03 -20.47 -12.32
CA VAL A 663 -9.12 -19.42 -13.35
C VAL A 663 -9.61 -18.08 -12.76
N LEU A 664 -10.44 -18.10 -11.72
CA LEU A 664 -10.89 -16.89 -11.02
C LEU A 664 -9.78 -16.16 -10.24
N LEU A 665 -8.63 -16.81 -9.98
CA LEU A 665 -7.48 -16.15 -9.38
C LEU A 665 -6.79 -15.28 -10.44
N PRO A 666 -6.62 -13.96 -10.23
CA PRO A 666 -6.00 -13.07 -11.22
C PRO A 666 -4.62 -13.54 -11.69
N GLU A 667 -3.84 -14.15 -10.79
CA GLU A 667 -2.49 -14.64 -11.05
C GLU A 667 -2.47 -15.96 -11.85
N VAL A 668 -3.60 -16.66 -11.94
CA VAL A 668 -3.76 -17.86 -12.77
C VAL A 668 -4.46 -17.47 -14.07
N GLY A 669 -5.71 -16.99 -14.00
CA GLY A 669 -6.51 -16.69 -15.19
C GLY A 669 -6.62 -17.86 -16.16
N GLU A 670 -7.13 -17.60 -17.36
CA GLU A 670 -7.16 -18.60 -18.43
C GLU A 670 -5.73 -18.91 -18.94
N ALA A 671 -4.89 -17.89 -19.04
CA ALA A 671 -3.52 -18.01 -19.54
C ALA A 671 -2.64 -18.90 -18.65
N GLY A 672 -2.70 -18.75 -17.34
CA GLY A 672 -1.96 -19.58 -16.39
C GLY A 672 -2.49 -21.02 -16.37
N GLN A 673 -3.80 -21.22 -16.52
CA GLN A 673 -4.35 -22.57 -16.65
C GLN A 673 -3.86 -23.28 -17.91
N LEU A 674 -3.72 -22.56 -19.03
CA LEU A 674 -3.08 -23.08 -20.25
C LEU A 674 -1.58 -23.37 -20.05
N GLN A 675 -0.87 -22.57 -19.24
CA GLN A 675 0.52 -22.85 -18.87
C GLN A 675 0.64 -24.15 -18.07
N LEU A 676 -0.29 -24.42 -17.14
CA LEU A 676 -0.34 -25.70 -16.42
C LEU A 676 -0.63 -26.85 -17.38
N ALA A 677 -1.58 -26.68 -18.31
CA ALA A 677 -1.91 -27.68 -19.31
C ALA A 677 -0.76 -28.01 -20.28
N ASP A 678 0.19 -27.10 -20.45
CA ASP A 678 1.40 -27.31 -21.27
C ASP A 678 2.58 -27.90 -20.48
N ALA A 679 2.47 -27.97 -19.15
CA ALA A 679 3.54 -28.43 -18.28
C ALA A 679 3.62 -29.97 -18.18
N ASN A 680 4.84 -30.46 -17.98
CA ASN A 680 5.13 -31.84 -17.57
C ASN A 680 5.85 -31.83 -16.21
N VAL A 681 5.23 -32.46 -15.21
CA VAL A 681 5.84 -32.62 -13.88
C VAL A 681 6.33 -34.05 -13.69
N VAL A 682 7.62 -34.18 -13.42
CA VAL A 682 8.30 -35.46 -13.17
C VAL A 682 8.32 -35.70 -11.66
N ILE A 683 7.71 -36.78 -11.20
CA ILE A 683 7.60 -37.12 -9.77
C ILE A 683 8.43 -38.36 -9.51
N VAL A 684 9.51 -38.20 -8.74
CA VAL A 684 10.40 -39.29 -8.35
C VAL A 684 10.06 -39.73 -6.93
N GLY A 685 9.58 -40.96 -6.80
CA GLY A 685 9.05 -41.54 -5.56
C GLY A 685 7.55 -41.30 -5.38
N LEU A 686 6.79 -42.37 -5.29
CA LEU A 686 5.35 -42.44 -5.04
C LEU A 686 5.05 -43.03 -3.66
N GLY A 687 5.90 -42.67 -2.70
CA GLY A 687 5.64 -42.91 -1.28
C GLY A 687 4.56 -41.99 -0.74
N GLY A 688 4.67 -41.60 0.54
CA GLY A 688 3.68 -40.73 1.19
C GLY A 688 3.45 -39.39 0.47
N LEU A 689 4.53 -38.75 0.01
CA LEU A 689 4.49 -37.44 -0.62
C LEU A 689 3.99 -37.50 -2.07
N GLY A 690 4.68 -38.28 -2.91
CA GLY A 690 4.48 -38.24 -4.36
C GLY A 690 3.09 -38.67 -4.82
N GLN A 691 2.46 -39.63 -4.12
CA GLN A 691 1.10 -40.05 -4.46
C GLN A 691 0.05 -38.95 -4.22
N LEU A 692 0.22 -38.10 -3.19
CA LEU A 692 -0.65 -36.95 -2.97
C LEU A 692 -0.33 -35.83 -3.94
N ALA A 693 0.96 -35.56 -4.15
CA ALA A 693 1.40 -34.52 -5.06
C ALA A 693 0.90 -34.77 -6.49
N ALA A 694 0.96 -36.02 -6.95
CA ALA A 694 0.45 -36.42 -8.25
C ALA A 694 -1.08 -36.19 -8.37
N GLN A 695 -1.85 -36.51 -7.33
CA GLN A 695 -3.29 -36.26 -7.32
C GLN A 695 -3.62 -34.77 -7.39
N TYR A 696 -2.95 -33.93 -6.59
CA TYR A 696 -3.14 -32.47 -6.62
C TYR A 696 -2.79 -31.90 -7.99
N LEU A 697 -1.63 -32.26 -8.54
CA LEU A 697 -1.14 -31.70 -9.80
C LEU A 697 -1.97 -32.15 -11.01
N ALA A 698 -2.37 -33.43 -11.06
CA ALA A 698 -3.25 -33.92 -12.11
C ALA A 698 -4.61 -33.18 -12.10
N ARG A 699 -5.20 -32.98 -10.91
CA ARG A 699 -6.46 -32.25 -10.76
C ARG A 699 -6.35 -30.74 -10.85
N ALA A 700 -5.14 -30.18 -10.70
CA ALA A 700 -4.86 -28.78 -10.98
C ALA A 700 -4.77 -28.47 -12.48
N GLY A 701 -4.75 -29.50 -13.32
CA GLY A 701 -4.69 -29.37 -14.77
C GLY A 701 -3.27 -29.33 -15.34
N ILE A 702 -2.31 -29.97 -14.67
CA ILE A 702 -1.01 -30.27 -15.29
C ILE A 702 -1.22 -31.22 -16.48
N GLY A 703 -0.69 -30.86 -17.65
CA GLY A 703 -0.91 -31.62 -18.88
C GLY A 703 -0.28 -33.01 -18.87
N CYS A 704 0.90 -33.15 -18.28
CA CYS A 704 1.64 -34.40 -18.26
C CYS A 704 2.26 -34.69 -16.88
N LEU A 705 2.15 -35.93 -16.41
CA LEU A 705 2.86 -36.43 -15.24
C LEU A 705 3.75 -37.60 -15.62
N THR A 706 5.03 -37.52 -15.26
CA THR A 706 5.98 -38.63 -15.40
C THR A 706 6.28 -39.19 -14.02
N LEU A 707 5.85 -40.42 -13.75
CA LEU A 707 5.96 -41.05 -12.44
C LEU A 707 7.08 -42.08 -12.43
N ILE A 708 8.01 -41.97 -11.47
CA ILE A 708 9.15 -42.88 -11.36
C ILE A 708 9.16 -43.50 -9.97
N ASP A 709 8.91 -44.81 -9.89
CA ASP A 709 8.96 -45.56 -8.63
C ASP A 709 9.17 -47.06 -8.87
N MET A 710 10.11 -47.66 -8.14
CA MET A 710 10.43 -49.09 -8.24
C MET A 710 9.64 -49.98 -7.27
N ASP A 711 9.11 -49.41 -6.19
CA ASP A 711 8.53 -50.16 -5.09
C ASP A 711 7.18 -50.75 -5.47
N LYS A 712 6.82 -51.78 -4.71
CA LYS A 712 5.47 -52.34 -4.70
C LYS A 712 4.65 -51.73 -3.57
N VAL A 713 3.33 -51.70 -3.74
CA VAL A 713 2.41 -51.34 -2.67
C VAL A 713 2.47 -52.39 -1.57
N GLU A 714 2.66 -51.94 -0.33
CA GLU A 714 2.62 -52.79 0.86
C GLU A 714 1.50 -52.35 1.81
N ILE A 715 1.01 -53.27 2.65
CA ILE A 715 0.01 -52.95 3.68
C ILE A 715 0.48 -51.81 4.62
N SER A 716 1.78 -51.76 4.90
CA SER A 716 2.42 -50.72 5.73
C SER A 716 2.31 -49.32 5.13
N ASN A 717 1.97 -49.20 3.83
CA ASN A 717 1.92 -47.95 3.09
C ASN A 717 0.56 -47.26 3.20
N LEU A 718 -0.53 -48.04 3.24
CA LEU A 718 -1.91 -47.58 3.12
C LEU A 718 -2.30 -46.42 4.07
N PRO A 719 -1.85 -46.39 5.35
CA PRO A 719 -2.24 -45.30 6.27
C PRO A 719 -1.78 -43.89 5.87
N ARG A 720 -0.82 -43.77 4.94
CA ARG A 720 -0.29 -42.48 4.45
C ARG A 720 -0.18 -42.36 2.94
N GLN A 721 -0.47 -43.43 2.21
CA GLN A 721 -0.43 -43.50 0.74
C GLN A 721 -1.84 -43.71 0.20
N LEU A 722 -2.67 -42.66 0.34
CA LEU A 722 -4.12 -42.67 0.13
C LEU A 722 -4.57 -42.99 -1.30
N LEU A 723 -3.68 -42.88 -2.29
CA LEU A 723 -3.97 -43.32 -3.65
C LEU A 723 -4.13 -44.85 -3.73
N PHE A 724 -3.45 -45.61 -2.87
CA PHE A 724 -3.45 -47.07 -2.92
C PHE A 724 -4.50 -47.68 -1.96
N SER A 725 -4.92 -48.89 -2.29
CA SER A 725 -5.93 -49.69 -1.58
C SER A 725 -5.43 -51.11 -1.36
N ASP A 726 -6.13 -51.89 -0.53
CA ASP A 726 -5.79 -53.29 -0.25
C ASP A 726 -5.66 -54.14 -1.53
N GLY A 727 -6.47 -53.87 -2.55
CA GLY A 727 -6.43 -54.58 -3.83
C GLY A 727 -5.17 -54.33 -4.66
N ASP A 728 -4.37 -53.32 -4.32
CA ASP A 728 -3.16 -52.97 -5.06
C ASP A 728 -1.89 -53.61 -4.47
N ILE A 729 -1.99 -54.27 -3.31
CA ILE A 729 -0.84 -54.83 -2.59
C ILE A 729 -0.05 -55.79 -3.51
N GLY A 730 1.26 -55.58 -3.60
CA GLY A 730 2.18 -56.36 -4.43
C GLY A 730 2.33 -55.86 -5.88
N LEU A 731 1.52 -54.90 -6.32
CA LEU A 731 1.68 -54.23 -7.61
C LEU A 731 2.65 -53.06 -7.50
N ASN A 732 3.32 -52.70 -8.60
CA ASN A 732 4.25 -51.56 -8.63
C ASN A 732 3.48 -50.23 -8.45
N LYS A 733 4.02 -49.34 -7.59
CA LYS A 733 3.39 -48.06 -7.23
C LYS A 733 3.20 -47.13 -8.43
N ALA A 734 4.18 -46.99 -9.32
CA ALA A 734 4.09 -46.15 -10.51
C ALA A 734 3.01 -46.63 -11.47
N ARG A 735 2.93 -47.96 -11.67
CA ARG A 735 1.89 -48.57 -12.50
C ARG A 735 0.48 -48.32 -11.96
N VAL A 736 0.27 -48.57 -10.67
CA VAL A 736 -1.03 -48.38 -10.01
C VAL A 736 -1.41 -46.90 -9.98
N ALA A 737 -0.46 -46.02 -9.66
CA ALA A 737 -0.69 -44.59 -9.64
C ALA A 737 -1.11 -44.07 -11.03
N LYS A 738 -0.45 -44.51 -12.10
CA LYS A 738 -0.86 -44.18 -13.47
C LYS A 738 -2.29 -44.60 -13.77
N GLN A 739 -2.67 -45.85 -13.45
CA GLN A 739 -4.02 -46.33 -13.67
C GLN A 739 -5.05 -45.46 -12.95
N LYS A 740 -4.85 -45.22 -11.64
CA LYS A 740 -5.78 -44.45 -10.82
C LYS A 740 -5.84 -42.97 -11.20
N LEU A 741 -4.72 -42.39 -11.63
CA LEU A 741 -4.69 -41.01 -12.07
C LEU A 741 -5.33 -40.81 -13.45
N ASN A 742 -5.27 -41.80 -14.35
CA ASN A 742 -6.02 -41.75 -15.61
C ASN A 742 -7.53 -41.72 -15.36
N ASP A 743 -8.01 -42.47 -14.35
CA ASP A 743 -9.42 -42.43 -13.95
C ASP A 743 -9.77 -41.13 -13.22
N LEU A 744 -8.86 -40.66 -12.34
CA LEU A 744 -9.06 -39.43 -11.57
C LEU A 744 -9.04 -38.20 -12.47
N ALA A 745 -8.07 -38.05 -13.36
CA ALA A 745 -7.83 -36.86 -14.15
C ALA A 745 -7.55 -37.25 -15.62
N PRO A 746 -8.59 -37.63 -16.38
CA PRO A 746 -8.42 -38.14 -17.75
C PRO A 746 -7.81 -37.13 -18.73
N GLN A 747 -7.84 -35.85 -18.39
CA GLN A 747 -7.22 -34.77 -19.14
C GLN A 747 -5.70 -34.64 -18.91
N CYS A 748 -5.14 -35.36 -17.92
CA CYS A 748 -3.72 -35.42 -17.63
C CYS A 748 -3.11 -36.68 -18.26
N THR A 749 -2.07 -36.52 -19.08
CA THR A 749 -1.34 -37.66 -19.64
C THR A 749 -0.36 -38.20 -18.60
N VAL A 750 -0.49 -39.48 -18.22
CA VAL A 750 0.38 -40.07 -17.19
C VAL A 750 1.29 -41.17 -17.76
N THR A 751 2.60 -41.01 -17.56
CA THR A 751 3.64 -41.98 -17.89
C THR A 751 4.22 -42.57 -16.60
N ALA A 752 4.53 -43.87 -16.59
CA ALA A 752 5.05 -44.57 -15.43
C ALA A 752 6.33 -45.33 -15.79
N HIS A 753 7.40 -45.11 -15.03
CA HIS A 753 8.65 -45.85 -15.08
C HIS A 753 8.80 -46.67 -13.81
N GLU A 754 8.76 -47.99 -13.96
CA GLU A 754 8.78 -48.96 -12.86
C GLU A 754 10.20 -49.34 -12.44
N THR A 755 11.13 -48.38 -12.46
CA THR A 755 12.55 -48.61 -12.19
C THR A 755 13.09 -47.62 -11.16
N ALA A 756 14.21 -47.97 -10.54
CA ALA A 756 14.85 -47.12 -9.55
C ALA A 756 15.37 -45.84 -10.18
N PHE A 757 15.40 -44.75 -9.41
CA PHE A 757 16.15 -43.55 -9.77
C PHE A 757 17.49 -43.53 -9.03
N ASN A 758 18.59 -43.68 -9.77
CA ASN A 758 19.96 -43.64 -9.26
C ASN A 758 20.89 -43.10 -10.36
N THR A 759 22.18 -42.98 -10.05
CA THR A 759 23.17 -42.43 -11.00
C THR A 759 23.29 -43.24 -12.31
N GLU A 760 23.06 -44.55 -12.27
CA GLU A 760 23.14 -45.44 -13.44
C GLU A 760 21.89 -45.34 -14.33
N THR A 761 20.71 -45.13 -13.73
CA THR A 761 19.43 -45.05 -14.44
C THR A 761 18.99 -43.63 -14.80
N ALA A 762 19.58 -42.61 -14.18
CA ALA A 762 19.19 -41.20 -14.36
C ALA A 762 19.21 -40.76 -15.83
N ALA A 763 20.24 -41.13 -16.59
CA ALA A 763 20.37 -40.77 -18.00
C ALA A 763 19.23 -41.34 -18.85
N HIS A 764 18.78 -42.56 -18.54
CA HIS A 764 17.67 -43.20 -19.23
C HIS A 764 16.34 -42.49 -18.93
N HIS A 765 16.08 -42.19 -17.65
CA HIS A 765 14.87 -41.47 -17.24
C HIS A 765 14.81 -40.05 -17.81
N PHE A 766 15.96 -39.37 -17.92
CA PHE A 766 16.02 -38.00 -18.41
C PHE A 766 15.99 -37.89 -19.93
N ALA A 767 16.19 -38.97 -20.69
CA ALA A 767 16.19 -38.92 -22.15
C ALA A 767 14.87 -38.35 -22.71
N ASP A 768 13.74 -38.95 -22.33
CA ASP A 768 12.40 -38.53 -22.78
C ASP A 768 12.03 -37.14 -22.21
N ILE A 769 12.48 -36.85 -20.99
CA ILE A 769 12.26 -35.55 -20.32
C ILE A 769 13.00 -34.43 -21.06
N LEU A 770 14.24 -34.67 -21.47
CA LEU A 770 15.06 -33.72 -22.22
C LEU A 770 14.55 -33.54 -23.64
N GLU A 771 14.03 -34.60 -24.28
CA GLU A 771 13.35 -34.49 -25.57
C GLU A 771 12.10 -33.60 -25.45
N ALA A 772 11.26 -33.83 -24.45
CA ALA A 772 10.09 -32.98 -24.17
C ALA A 772 10.48 -31.52 -23.89
N LYS A 773 11.58 -31.30 -23.15
CA LYS A 773 12.15 -29.96 -22.92
C LYS A 773 12.57 -29.29 -24.22
N GLN A 774 13.25 -30.02 -25.11
CA GLN A 774 13.68 -29.52 -26.42
C GLN A 774 12.50 -29.16 -27.33
N GLN A 775 11.37 -29.85 -27.18
CA GLN A 775 10.10 -29.54 -27.85
C GLN A 775 9.38 -28.32 -27.24
N GLY A 776 9.98 -27.65 -26.25
CA GLY A 776 9.45 -26.43 -25.63
C GLY A 776 8.51 -26.65 -24.46
N LYS A 777 8.29 -27.90 -24.00
CA LYS A 777 7.46 -28.16 -22.83
C LYS A 777 8.11 -27.62 -21.55
N ARG A 778 7.29 -27.09 -20.64
CA ARG A 778 7.75 -26.71 -19.29
C ARG A 778 7.93 -27.96 -18.45
N ILE A 779 9.15 -28.21 -18.00
CA ILE A 779 9.49 -29.38 -17.19
C ILE A 779 9.83 -28.94 -15.78
N LEU A 780 9.25 -29.60 -14.77
CA LEU A 780 9.62 -29.44 -13.36
C LEU A 780 9.73 -30.80 -12.67
N VAL A 781 10.72 -30.96 -11.80
CA VAL A 781 10.98 -32.21 -11.08
C VAL A 781 10.58 -32.10 -9.61
N LEU A 782 9.86 -33.10 -9.10
CA LEU A 782 9.57 -33.29 -7.70
C LEU A 782 10.38 -34.46 -7.13
N ASP A 783 11.21 -34.16 -6.14
CA ASP A 783 11.82 -35.19 -5.29
C ASP A 783 10.89 -35.50 -4.11
N CYS A 784 10.27 -36.67 -4.17
CA CYS A 784 9.37 -37.21 -3.17
C CYS A 784 9.95 -38.49 -2.53
N THR A 785 11.26 -38.70 -2.65
CA THR A 785 11.95 -39.92 -2.20
C THR A 785 12.28 -39.88 -0.71
N ASP A 786 12.69 -41.00 -0.11
CA ASP A 786 12.93 -41.10 1.33
C ASP A 786 14.40 -41.41 1.70
N ASN A 787 15.29 -41.48 0.70
CA ASN A 787 16.68 -41.87 0.88
C ASN A 787 17.65 -40.83 0.29
N PHE A 788 18.76 -40.61 0.99
CA PHE A 788 19.71 -39.55 0.69
C PHE A 788 20.43 -39.72 -0.66
N ALA A 789 20.78 -40.96 -1.02
CA ALA A 789 21.52 -41.26 -2.24
C ALA A 789 20.71 -40.89 -3.50
N THR A 790 19.42 -41.24 -3.53
CA THR A 790 18.52 -40.87 -4.62
C THR A 790 18.32 -39.35 -4.68
N ARG A 791 18.18 -38.65 -3.54
CA ARG A 791 18.07 -37.18 -3.52
C ARG A 791 19.29 -36.50 -4.14
N GLN A 792 20.49 -36.99 -3.84
CA GLN A 792 21.73 -36.51 -4.46
C GLN A 792 21.76 -36.77 -5.97
N ALA A 793 21.34 -37.95 -6.41
CA ALA A 793 21.25 -38.29 -7.83
C ALA A 793 20.26 -37.37 -8.56
N ILE A 794 19.05 -37.18 -8.02
CA ILE A 794 18.03 -36.28 -8.59
C ILE A 794 18.59 -34.86 -8.68
N ASN A 795 19.14 -34.35 -7.59
CA ASN A 795 19.71 -33.00 -7.55
C ASN A 795 20.79 -32.80 -8.63
N ARG A 796 21.74 -33.74 -8.73
CA ARG A 796 22.80 -33.67 -9.76
C ARG A 796 22.21 -33.67 -11.17
N SER A 797 21.28 -34.58 -11.45
CA SER A 797 20.62 -34.66 -12.77
C SER A 797 19.83 -33.38 -13.10
N CYS A 798 19.11 -32.79 -12.15
CA CYS A 798 18.39 -31.54 -12.37
C CYS A 798 19.33 -30.36 -12.65
N ILE A 799 20.44 -30.25 -11.92
CA ILE A 799 21.45 -29.20 -12.14
C ILE A 799 22.11 -29.37 -13.52
N GLU A 800 22.54 -30.58 -13.87
CA GLU A 800 23.16 -30.88 -15.17
C GLU A 800 22.19 -30.65 -16.34
N ALA A 801 20.92 -30.97 -16.15
CA ALA A 801 19.87 -30.76 -17.14
C ALA A 801 19.28 -29.34 -17.16
N ALA A 802 19.70 -28.45 -16.24
CA ALA A 802 19.11 -27.13 -16.01
C ALA A 802 17.58 -27.18 -15.88
N LEU A 803 17.10 -28.04 -14.98
CA LEU A 803 15.67 -28.23 -14.68
C LEU A 803 15.35 -27.75 -13.25
N PRO A 804 14.19 -27.11 -13.04
CA PRO A 804 13.73 -26.77 -11.71
C PRO A 804 13.42 -28.04 -10.90
N LEU A 805 13.80 -28.02 -9.63
CA LEU A 805 13.61 -29.08 -8.66
C LEU A 805 12.90 -28.53 -7.42
N VAL A 806 11.81 -29.17 -7.01
CA VAL A 806 11.19 -28.96 -5.69
C VAL A 806 11.31 -30.25 -4.89
N SER A 807 12.02 -30.21 -3.78
CA SER A 807 12.28 -31.36 -2.95
C SER A 807 11.66 -31.17 -1.57
N ALA A 808 10.98 -32.19 -1.09
CA ALA A 808 10.37 -32.21 0.24
C ALA A 808 10.73 -33.50 0.98
N SER A 809 10.71 -33.44 2.30
CA SER A 809 10.91 -34.60 3.18
C SER A 809 10.09 -34.44 4.46
N ILE A 810 9.78 -35.56 5.10
CA ILE A 810 9.28 -35.56 6.48
C ILE A 810 9.61 -36.86 7.19
N ALA A 811 10.12 -36.75 8.41
CA ALA A 811 10.35 -37.86 9.32
C ALA A 811 9.94 -37.47 10.73
N ALA A 812 9.30 -38.38 11.47
CA ALA A 812 8.67 -38.09 12.75
C ALA A 812 7.72 -36.88 12.64
N PHE A 813 8.15 -35.73 13.18
CA PHE A 813 7.43 -34.46 13.11
C PHE A 813 8.23 -33.35 12.41
N SER A 814 9.40 -33.64 11.84
CA SER A 814 10.23 -32.63 11.16
C SER A 814 10.12 -32.79 9.65
N GLY A 815 9.49 -31.80 9.01
CA GLY A 815 9.42 -31.65 7.56
C GLY A 815 10.47 -30.68 7.04
N GLN A 816 10.89 -30.87 5.78
CA GLN A 816 11.77 -29.96 5.06
C GLN A 816 11.24 -29.74 3.64
N LEU A 817 11.40 -28.54 3.12
CA LEU A 817 11.02 -28.17 1.76
C LEU A 817 12.07 -27.22 1.21
N PHE A 818 12.42 -27.35 -0.06
CA PHE A 818 13.20 -26.35 -0.78
C PHE A 818 12.96 -26.44 -2.29
N ALA A 819 13.27 -25.36 -3.00
CA ALA A 819 13.18 -25.30 -4.45
C ALA A 819 14.47 -24.72 -5.05
N VAL A 820 14.89 -25.28 -6.18
CA VAL A 820 16.10 -24.89 -6.90
C VAL A 820 15.75 -24.75 -8.38
N ASP A 821 16.17 -23.65 -8.96
CA ASP A 821 16.20 -23.44 -10.40
C ASP A 821 17.42 -22.59 -10.69
N GLN A 822 18.49 -23.21 -11.19
CA GLN A 822 19.76 -22.50 -11.40
C GLN A 822 19.70 -21.53 -12.59
N MET A 823 18.69 -21.66 -13.47
CA MET A 823 18.47 -20.74 -14.58
C MET A 823 17.78 -19.47 -14.09
N LEU A 824 16.76 -19.60 -13.24
CA LEU A 824 16.02 -18.46 -12.69
C LEU A 824 16.73 -17.81 -11.49
N PHE A 825 17.46 -18.58 -10.69
CA PHE A 825 18.15 -18.07 -9.51
C PHE A 825 19.58 -18.65 -9.37
N PRO A 826 20.54 -18.15 -10.19
CA PRO A 826 21.90 -18.72 -10.26
C PRO A 826 22.72 -18.62 -8.97
N SER A 827 22.33 -17.74 -8.04
CA SER A 827 22.97 -17.55 -6.74
C SER A 827 22.47 -18.54 -5.67
N GLY A 828 21.36 -19.24 -5.93
CA GLY A 828 20.80 -20.26 -5.06
C GLY A 828 21.68 -21.51 -4.96
N GLY A 829 21.79 -22.06 -3.75
CA GLY A 829 22.45 -23.35 -3.54
C GLY A 829 21.59 -24.52 -3.97
N CYS A 830 22.24 -25.63 -4.33
CA CYS A 830 21.55 -26.89 -4.62
C CYS A 830 21.43 -27.77 -3.36
N TYR A 831 20.80 -28.94 -3.46
CA TYR A 831 20.71 -29.89 -2.33
C TYR A 831 22.08 -30.24 -1.74
N HIS A 832 23.08 -30.39 -2.61
CA HIS A 832 24.44 -30.73 -2.21
C HIS A 832 25.13 -29.62 -1.39
N CYS A 833 24.75 -28.35 -1.58
CA CYS A 833 25.26 -27.25 -0.76
C CYS A 833 24.80 -27.35 0.71
N ILE A 834 23.61 -27.93 0.95
CA ILE A 834 23.09 -28.15 2.31
C ILE A 834 23.65 -29.44 2.89
N PHE A 835 23.68 -30.48 2.06
CA PHE A 835 24.08 -31.81 2.48
C PHE A 835 25.16 -32.35 1.56
N PRO A 836 26.45 -32.10 1.84
CA PRO A 836 27.56 -32.65 1.07
C PRO A 836 27.62 -34.18 1.10
N ALA A 837 28.35 -34.81 0.17
CA ALA A 837 28.46 -36.27 0.06
C ALA A 837 28.91 -36.98 1.35
N GLN A 838 29.65 -36.29 2.20
CA GLN A 838 30.20 -36.82 3.47
C GLN A 838 29.20 -36.72 4.64
N THR A 839 28.01 -36.17 4.42
CA THR A 839 26.98 -36.01 5.46
C THR A 839 26.55 -37.38 5.98
N ARG A 840 26.96 -37.68 7.22
CA ARG A 840 26.54 -38.90 7.92
C ARG A 840 25.18 -38.65 8.58
N VAL A 841 24.12 -39.16 7.97
CA VAL A 841 22.80 -39.18 8.59
C VAL A 841 22.67 -40.46 9.41
N SER A 842 22.36 -40.32 10.69
CA SER A 842 22.34 -41.43 11.65
C SER A 842 21.12 -42.35 11.52
N GLN A 843 20.06 -41.95 10.80
CA GLN A 843 18.82 -42.74 10.63
C GLN A 843 18.12 -42.45 9.29
N SER A 844 17.59 -43.47 8.62
CA SER A 844 16.73 -43.32 7.43
C SER A 844 15.29 -43.03 7.83
N CYS A 845 14.53 -42.30 7.00
CA CYS A 845 13.10 -42.04 7.23
C CYS A 845 12.28 -43.34 7.40
N SER A 846 12.75 -44.46 6.85
CA SER A 846 12.14 -45.79 7.01
C SER A 846 12.27 -46.40 8.43
N THR A 847 13.16 -45.86 9.27
CA THR A 847 13.36 -46.32 10.66
C THR A 847 12.64 -45.45 11.71
N GLN A 848 12.09 -44.30 11.30
CA GLN A 848 11.30 -43.42 12.15
C GLN A 848 9.84 -43.39 11.67
N GLY A 849 8.88 -43.55 12.60
CA GLY A 849 7.46 -43.42 12.27
C GLY A 849 7.10 -42.01 11.76
N VAL A 850 5.99 -41.88 11.04
CA VAL A 850 5.48 -40.59 10.53
C VAL A 850 3.95 -40.57 10.56
N LEU A 851 3.38 -39.40 10.86
CA LEU A 851 1.93 -39.20 10.82
C LEU A 851 1.47 -38.89 9.39
N GLY A 852 0.46 -39.63 8.90
CA GLY A 852 -0.12 -39.44 7.56
C GLY A 852 -0.52 -37.99 7.25
N PRO A 853 -1.23 -37.26 8.14
CA PRO A 853 -1.57 -35.86 7.91
C PRO A 853 -0.35 -34.95 7.73
N SER A 854 0.75 -35.20 8.44
CA SER A 854 1.98 -34.41 8.30
C SER A 854 2.63 -34.61 6.94
N VAL A 855 2.56 -35.83 6.39
CA VAL A 855 2.92 -36.12 5.00
C VAL A 855 2.01 -35.34 4.05
N GLY A 856 0.71 -35.27 4.34
CA GLY A 856 -0.26 -34.47 3.59
C GLY A 856 0.13 -33.00 3.50
N VAL A 857 0.45 -32.36 4.63
CA VAL A 857 0.91 -30.96 4.67
C VAL A 857 2.12 -30.74 3.76
N MET A 858 3.14 -31.61 3.86
CA MET A 858 4.36 -31.46 3.07
C MET A 858 4.11 -31.72 1.58
N ALA A 859 3.25 -32.67 1.21
CA ALA A 859 2.88 -32.93 -0.17
C ALA A 859 2.11 -31.74 -0.77
N SER A 860 1.14 -31.19 -0.05
CA SER A 860 0.38 -30.00 -0.48
C SER A 860 1.31 -28.80 -0.69
N MET A 861 2.26 -28.58 0.23
CA MET A 861 3.24 -27.50 0.09
C MET A 861 4.19 -27.72 -1.10
N GLN A 862 4.64 -28.96 -1.32
CA GLN A 862 5.48 -29.30 -2.48
C GLN A 862 4.74 -29.05 -3.81
N SER A 863 3.48 -29.47 -3.92
CA SER A 863 2.62 -29.19 -5.08
C SER A 863 2.38 -27.69 -5.27
N LEU A 864 2.12 -26.95 -4.19
CA LEU A 864 1.89 -25.51 -4.26
C LEU A 864 3.13 -24.77 -4.78
N VAL A 865 4.32 -25.09 -4.27
CA VAL A 865 5.58 -24.48 -4.76
C VAL A 865 5.80 -24.81 -6.23
N ALA A 866 5.55 -26.05 -6.65
CA ALA A 866 5.66 -26.45 -8.05
C ALA A 866 4.71 -25.66 -8.96
N MET A 867 3.44 -25.51 -8.59
CA MET A 867 2.48 -24.71 -9.35
C MET A 867 2.90 -23.25 -9.43
N LYS A 868 3.35 -22.66 -8.32
CA LYS A 868 3.83 -21.27 -8.30
C LYS A 868 5.04 -21.07 -9.23
N LEU A 869 5.96 -22.03 -9.30
CA LEU A 869 7.09 -21.96 -10.24
C LEU A 869 6.62 -22.06 -11.69
N LEU A 870 5.74 -23.01 -12.01
CA LEU A 870 5.19 -23.18 -13.37
C LEU A 870 4.42 -21.95 -13.86
N LEU A 871 3.69 -21.29 -12.96
CA LEU A 871 2.91 -20.08 -13.22
C LEU A 871 3.75 -18.79 -13.15
N ASN A 872 5.05 -18.90 -12.87
CA ASN A 872 5.95 -17.76 -12.69
C ASN A 872 5.48 -16.77 -11.61
N MET A 873 4.89 -17.27 -10.52
CA MET A 873 4.42 -16.49 -9.37
C MET A 873 5.54 -16.14 -8.37
N ASP A 874 6.79 -16.45 -8.72
CA ASP A 874 7.99 -16.17 -7.92
C ASP A 874 8.80 -14.99 -8.48
N ARG A 875 8.14 -14.09 -9.22
CA ARG A 875 8.78 -12.90 -9.81
C ARG A 875 9.11 -11.90 -8.72
N CYS A 876 10.36 -11.95 -8.29
CA CYS A 876 11.10 -10.86 -7.69
C CYS A 876 12.42 -10.73 -8.48
N ASP A 877 13.11 -9.60 -8.38
CA ASP A 877 14.40 -9.31 -9.05
C ASP A 877 15.36 -10.53 -9.01
N GLU A 878 16.24 -10.73 -10.01
CA GLU A 878 17.17 -11.88 -10.12
C GLU A 878 18.04 -12.10 -8.85
N SER A 879 18.10 -11.08 -7.98
CA SER A 879 18.79 -11.09 -6.69
C SER A 879 17.96 -11.54 -5.47
N LYS A 880 16.64 -11.69 -5.60
CA LYS A 880 15.72 -12.03 -4.49
C LYS A 880 14.59 -12.91 -5.01
N SER A 881 14.52 -14.15 -4.54
CA SER A 881 13.36 -15.01 -4.74
C SER A 881 12.69 -15.34 -3.40
N ALA A 882 11.35 -15.41 -3.41
CA ALA A 882 10.57 -15.82 -2.25
C ALA A 882 10.49 -17.35 -2.15
N LEU A 883 10.66 -18.08 -3.27
CA LEU A 883 10.61 -19.54 -3.33
C LEU A 883 11.99 -20.19 -3.54
N LEU A 884 12.73 -19.76 -4.56
CA LEU A 884 14.07 -20.24 -4.90
C LEU A 884 15.11 -19.72 -3.89
N GLY A 885 16.12 -20.54 -3.61
CA GLY A 885 17.16 -20.17 -2.65
C GLY A 885 16.66 -20.08 -1.21
N ARG A 886 15.57 -20.79 -0.88
CA ARG A 886 15.04 -20.95 0.48
C ARG A 886 15.03 -22.40 0.90
N PHE A 887 15.34 -22.64 2.17
CA PHE A 887 15.19 -23.94 2.82
C PHE A 887 14.22 -23.78 3.99
N TRP A 888 13.03 -24.37 3.86
CA TRP A 888 12.01 -24.34 4.90
C TRP A 888 12.06 -25.59 5.75
N ARG A 889 11.82 -25.41 7.05
CA ARG A 889 11.61 -26.49 8.00
C ARG A 889 10.24 -26.35 8.63
N PHE A 890 9.51 -27.45 8.63
CA PHE A 890 8.22 -27.60 9.28
C PHE A 890 8.37 -28.44 10.54
N ASP A 891 7.83 -27.97 11.66
CA ASP A 891 7.65 -28.77 12.86
C ASP A 891 6.16 -29.08 13.05
N ALA A 892 5.79 -30.33 12.83
CA ALA A 892 4.42 -30.81 12.93
C ALA A 892 3.91 -30.92 14.39
N LYS A 893 4.78 -30.84 15.41
CA LYS A 893 4.34 -30.80 16.82
C LYS A 893 3.80 -29.42 17.19
N SER A 894 4.52 -28.38 16.79
CA SER A 894 4.18 -26.99 17.09
C SER A 894 3.39 -26.30 15.96
N LEU A 895 3.26 -26.95 14.81
CA LEU A 895 2.73 -26.40 13.56
C LEU A 895 3.51 -25.17 13.08
N SER A 896 4.79 -25.06 13.42
CA SER A 896 5.62 -23.90 13.08
C SER A 896 6.43 -24.12 11.80
N TRP A 897 6.60 -23.06 11.01
CA TRP A 897 7.49 -23.00 9.87
C TRP A 897 8.66 -22.06 10.14
N THR A 898 9.86 -22.47 9.78
CA THR A 898 11.06 -21.62 9.77
C THR A 898 11.71 -21.70 8.40
N ALA A 899 12.39 -20.63 7.98
CA ALA A 899 13.04 -20.55 6.68
C ALA A 899 14.47 -20.04 6.84
N ALA A 900 15.40 -20.63 6.09
CA ALA A 900 16.76 -20.15 5.95
C ALA A 900 17.04 -19.81 4.47
N THR A 901 17.94 -18.86 4.23
CA THR A 901 18.46 -18.62 2.88
C THR A 901 19.44 -19.72 2.51
N LEU A 902 19.25 -20.28 1.32
CA LEU A 902 20.10 -21.29 0.70
C LEU A 902 21.00 -20.63 -0.34
N THR A 903 22.22 -20.29 0.08
CA THR A 903 23.24 -19.71 -0.80
C THR A 903 24.07 -20.80 -1.46
N ARG A 904 24.47 -20.56 -2.72
CA ARG A 904 25.40 -21.45 -3.42
C ARG A 904 26.75 -21.50 -2.72
N ASP A 905 27.19 -22.71 -2.39
CA ASP A 905 28.57 -22.97 -1.96
C ASP A 905 29.50 -22.89 -3.19
N PRO A 906 30.46 -21.94 -3.23
CA PRO A 906 31.42 -21.82 -4.33
C PRO A 906 32.28 -23.06 -4.56
N HIS A 907 32.43 -23.93 -3.55
CA HIS A 907 33.19 -25.17 -3.63
C HIS A 907 32.32 -26.42 -3.84
N CYS A 908 31.03 -26.24 -4.10
CA CYS A 908 30.13 -27.36 -4.38
C CYS A 908 30.55 -28.10 -5.67
N ASP A 909 30.75 -29.41 -5.58
CA ASP A 909 31.11 -30.27 -6.70
C ASP A 909 29.95 -30.50 -7.71
N VAL A 910 28.73 -30.09 -7.36
CA VAL A 910 27.53 -30.17 -8.21
C VAL A 910 27.23 -28.84 -8.90
N CYS A 911 26.98 -27.76 -8.14
CA CYS A 911 26.57 -26.47 -8.70
C CYS A 911 27.62 -25.36 -8.58
N GLY A 912 28.78 -25.63 -7.98
CA GLY A 912 29.89 -24.68 -7.94
C GLY A 912 30.47 -24.42 -9.33
N PRO A 913 31.09 -23.24 -9.55
CA PRO A 913 31.76 -22.93 -10.80
C PRO A 913 32.84 -23.98 -11.10
N LYS A 914 32.70 -24.72 -12.20
CA LYS A 914 33.74 -25.65 -12.67
C LYS A 914 34.92 -24.83 -13.17
N GLU A 915 36.12 -25.05 -12.62
CA GLU A 915 37.36 -24.55 -13.23
C GLU A 915 37.43 -25.08 -14.66
N VAL A 916 37.45 -24.17 -15.63
CA VAL A 916 37.83 -24.53 -17.00
C VAL A 916 39.32 -24.79 -16.94
N CYS A 917 39.72 -26.05 -16.79
CA CYS A 917 41.08 -26.47 -17.12
C CYS A 917 41.26 -26.19 -18.62
N LEU A 918 41.88 -25.07 -18.95
CA LEU A 918 42.53 -24.88 -20.24
C LEU A 918 43.67 -25.91 -20.30
N SER A 919 43.36 -27.10 -20.77
CA SER A 919 44.38 -28.11 -21.08
C SER A 919 45.36 -27.48 -22.06
N SER A 920 46.59 -27.31 -21.60
CA SER A 920 47.73 -26.83 -22.38
C SER A 920 48.22 -27.89 -23.38
N ASP A 921 47.32 -28.51 -24.14
CA ASP A 921 47.68 -29.39 -25.23
C ASP A 921 47.89 -28.56 -26.48
N LYS A 922 49.18 -28.25 -26.71
CA LYS A 922 49.68 -27.82 -28.01
C LYS A 922 49.19 -28.82 -29.07
N PRO A 923 48.66 -28.36 -30.21
CA PRO A 923 48.40 -29.26 -31.32
C PRO A 923 49.74 -29.77 -31.86
N SER A 924 50.05 -31.03 -31.59
CA SER A 924 51.06 -31.76 -32.33
C SER A 924 50.56 -31.95 -33.76
N LYS A 925 51.39 -31.53 -34.72
CA LYS A 925 51.30 -31.83 -36.14
C LYS A 925 50.71 -33.23 -36.40
N ILE A 926 49.63 -33.30 -37.18
CA ILE A 926 49.51 -33.91 -38.53
C ILE A 926 48.14 -33.53 -39.08
#